data_AF-A0A928W061-F1
#
_entry.id   AF-A0A928W061-F1
#
_cell.length_a   1.000
_cell.length_b   1.000
_cell.length_c   1.000
_cell.angle_alpha   90.00
_cell.angle_beta   90.00
_cell.angle_gamma   90.00
#
_symmetry.space_group_name_H-M   'P 1'
#
loop_
_entity.id
_entity.type
_entity.pdbx_description
1 polymer ?
#
loop_
_entity_poly.entity_id
_entity_poly.type
_entity_poly.pdbx_seq_one_letter_code
_entity_poly.pdbx_strand_id
1 'polypeptide(L)'
;MQVGKQAKKVTPSDGTWETSRETSPKTSTDTTREPAQRKLLQAIESEVDGRLAQSLHNAVRLSLGMERRDSAVSSPWEVTWYEPQKPPKPLPAGTRIGEVFREKEQQLLILGEPGAGKTTTMLELARELLDAAWADGSQPIPVLVSLSSWKQPKVEIFDWLVAELKAKYGLRQDLGKEWLESGALLPLLDGLDEVTPELQQHCAEAINTWLTGDLEKQPCGVLVCCRREEFEKIVRKKLSLQGAIYLQPLTATQIEAYFTRLKLPEVWQTVREDAPLRELLTKPLFLSMFGLVQIQGKFDLAAWKKRETSEAKIEYLFDTYWDAVMSRELILDPDKKKLGWLSKTYTNKALPKPEAVKRTLVFVANAIEHDPRLGSEFMIEKMQPLWLKSKTKESYYYIVLSFIASFVLFFTIELYFYFLYKLFLINILYISLIFFFIISLFMILVHNLTPVKNKIYFIEDIKLPETSEERKYSTSILRKELIRDLICSLIISLVCSFYLAPILDSKTIFMASFVFCFTGGLIKGIVKGFKTDVENKIIPNQGFKNSMKNTIYWGLVILCITSMIKIEFIDSLKVQQFSSAMSSNSILSLCIILILWLSIVFLGVYPSTQHIALRIVLAWNRYVPLRFDRLLDYCTERLLIQRIGGRYRFVHKLLQDHFAKMELD
;
A
#
# COMPACT_ATOMS: atom_id res chain seq x y z
N MET A 1 10.68 30.62 68.85
CA MET A 1 9.80 31.65 68.28
C MET A 1 8.85 30.93 67.32
N GLN A 2 7.63 30.57 67.70
CA GLN A 2 6.43 31.45 67.70
C GLN A 2 6.23 32.11 66.33
N VAL A 3 5.12 32.03 65.59
CA VAL A 3 3.69 31.58 65.68
C VAL A 3 3.23 31.57 64.20
N GLY A 4 2.27 30.82 63.65
CA GLY A 4 1.23 29.92 64.13
C GLY A 4 0.07 29.91 63.12
N LYS A 5 -0.55 28.73 62.95
CA LYS A 5 -1.98 28.41 62.69
C LYS A 5 -2.80 29.30 61.73
N GLN A 6 -3.49 28.67 60.77
CA GLN A 6 -4.92 28.30 60.92
C GLN A 6 -5.48 27.59 59.68
N ALA A 7 -6.30 26.56 59.94
CA ALA A 7 -7.20 25.94 58.99
C ALA A 7 -8.48 26.78 58.80
N LYS A 8 -9.02 26.81 57.58
CA LYS A 8 -10.44 27.12 57.28
C LYS A 8 -10.94 26.20 56.16
N LYS A 9 -12.24 25.93 56.21
CA LYS A 9 -12.98 24.76 55.73
C LYS A 9 -14.02 25.23 54.68
N VAL A 10 -14.41 24.34 53.73
CA VAL A 10 -15.67 24.32 52.91
C VAL A 10 -15.67 25.31 51.70
N THR A 11 -16.06 25.03 50.42
CA THR A 11 -16.94 24.07 49.67
C THR A 11 -16.56 24.05 48.15
N PRO A 12 -17.15 23.16 47.31
CA PRO A 12 -16.73 22.88 45.92
C PRO A 12 -17.56 23.64 44.86
N SER A 13 -16.94 24.04 43.74
CA SER A 13 -17.66 24.26 42.47
C SER A 13 -16.70 24.35 41.28
N ASP A 14 -17.15 23.75 40.18
CA ASP A 14 -16.77 23.99 38.77
C ASP A 14 -15.36 23.51 38.37
N GLY A 15 -15.18 22.44 37.60
CA GLY A 15 -15.97 22.07 36.42
C GLY A 15 -15.18 22.39 35.15
N THR A 16 -13.94 21.90 35.05
CA THR A 16 -13.16 21.93 33.81
C THR A 16 -12.67 20.51 33.51
N TRP A 17 -13.44 19.81 32.69
CA TRP A 17 -13.01 18.55 32.08
C TRP A 17 -11.96 18.87 31.01
N GLU A 18 -10.69 18.78 31.38
CA GLU A 18 -9.61 18.61 30.42
C GLU A 18 -9.84 17.28 29.69
N THR A 19 -10.32 17.36 28.45
CA THR A 19 -10.42 16.22 27.52
C THR A 19 -9.05 15.90 26.93
N SER A 20 -8.13 15.51 27.81
CA SER A 20 -6.91 14.79 27.47
C SER A 20 -7.15 13.31 27.72
N ARG A 21 -7.88 12.64 26.82
CA ARG A 21 -7.83 11.16 26.76
C ARG A 21 -6.98 10.75 25.58
N GLU A 22 -5.73 10.54 25.94
CA GLU A 22 -4.79 9.68 25.23
C GLU A 22 -5.50 8.42 24.73
N THR A 23 -5.25 8.11 23.47
CA THR A 23 -5.31 6.74 22.95
C THR A 23 -4.24 5.93 23.65
N SER A 24 -4.49 5.51 24.89
CA SER A 24 -3.62 4.54 25.56
C SER A 24 -3.82 3.19 24.86
N PRO A 25 -2.78 2.57 24.29
CA PRO A 25 -2.87 1.18 23.89
C PRO A 25 -3.18 0.37 25.15
N LYS A 26 -4.20 -0.48 25.10
CA LYS A 26 -4.41 -1.51 26.13
C LYS A 26 -3.12 -2.32 26.20
N THR A 27 -2.25 -1.98 27.14
CA THR A 27 -1.10 -2.80 27.50
C THR A 27 -1.67 -3.87 28.42
N SER A 28 -2.30 -4.89 27.84
CA SER A 28 -2.51 -6.12 28.59
C SER A 28 -1.13 -6.70 28.85
N THR A 29 -0.77 -6.77 30.12
CA THR A 29 0.43 -7.44 30.62
C THR A 29 0.22 -8.96 30.55
N ASP A 30 0.02 -9.51 29.35
CA ASP A 30 0.00 -10.95 29.15
C ASP A 30 1.43 -11.44 28.85
N THR A 31 2.14 -11.89 29.88
CA THR A 31 3.52 -12.40 29.81
C THR A 31 3.67 -13.71 29.02
N THR A 32 2.58 -14.33 28.54
CA THR A 32 2.64 -15.65 27.89
C THR A 32 2.99 -15.61 26.40
N ARG A 33 2.61 -14.58 25.64
CA ARG A 33 2.91 -14.46 24.21
C ARG A 33 4.30 -13.89 23.92
N GLU A 34 4.97 -14.45 22.92
CA GLU A 34 6.25 -13.93 22.42
C GLU A 34 6.12 -12.49 21.87
N PRO A 35 7.17 -11.66 21.93
CA PRO A 35 7.14 -10.30 21.40
C PRO A 35 6.75 -10.21 19.92
N ALA A 36 7.17 -11.20 19.12
CA ALA A 36 6.82 -11.28 17.70
C ALA A 36 5.32 -11.51 17.50
N GLN A 37 4.70 -12.40 18.28
CA GLN A 37 3.26 -12.67 18.24
C GLN A 37 2.45 -11.44 18.64
N ARG A 38 2.86 -10.72 19.69
CA ARG A 38 2.18 -9.46 20.09
C ARG A 38 2.25 -8.40 18.99
N LYS A 39 3.39 -8.27 18.31
CA LYS A 39 3.54 -7.33 17.19
C LYS A 39 2.63 -7.69 16.03
N LEU A 40 2.50 -8.97 15.70
CA LEU A 40 1.56 -9.45 14.69
C LEU A 40 0.11 -9.17 15.10
N LEU A 41 -0.26 -9.48 16.34
CA LEU A 41 -1.59 -9.26 16.90
C LEU A 41 -2.00 -7.77 16.82
N GLN A 42 -1.11 -6.86 17.21
CA GLN A 42 -1.33 -5.41 17.09
C GLN A 42 -1.50 -4.95 15.65
N ALA A 43 -0.72 -5.51 14.71
CA ALA A 43 -0.82 -5.16 13.29
C ALA A 43 -2.18 -5.57 12.70
N ILE A 44 -2.64 -6.77 13.03
CA ILE A 44 -3.93 -7.30 12.57
C ILE A 44 -5.09 -6.55 13.24
N GLU A 45 -5.01 -6.27 14.55
CA GLU A 45 -5.99 -5.45 15.25
C GLU A 45 -6.14 -4.08 14.61
N SER A 46 -5.03 -3.41 14.31
CA SER A 46 -5.07 -2.12 13.61
C SER A 46 -5.69 -2.22 12.21
N GLU A 47 -5.50 -3.34 11.50
CA GLU A 47 -6.13 -3.59 10.20
C GLU A 47 -7.65 -3.83 10.35
N VAL A 48 -8.07 -4.71 11.26
CA VAL A 48 -9.47 -5.05 11.52
C VAL A 48 -10.25 -3.82 11.97
N ASP A 49 -9.78 -3.14 13.00
CA ASP A 49 -10.44 -1.96 13.56
C ASP A 49 -10.48 -0.82 12.54
N GLY A 50 -9.43 -0.68 11.73
CA GLY A 50 -9.34 0.28 10.64
C GLY A 50 -10.35 0.01 9.52
N ARG A 51 -10.45 -1.24 9.06
CA ARG A 51 -11.42 -1.63 8.01
C ARG A 51 -12.85 -1.56 8.49
N LEU A 52 -13.13 -1.97 9.74
CA LEU A 52 -14.43 -1.82 10.35
C LEU A 52 -14.80 -0.34 10.54
N ALA A 53 -13.89 0.52 11.00
CA ALA A 53 -14.15 1.97 11.13
C ALA A 53 -14.52 2.62 9.80
N GLN A 54 -13.89 2.17 8.72
CA GLN A 54 -14.04 2.70 7.36
C GLN A 54 -15.09 1.95 6.55
N SER A 55 -15.85 1.03 7.16
CA SER A 55 -16.93 0.33 6.48
C SER A 55 -18.11 1.29 6.26
N LEU A 56 -18.76 1.16 5.10
CA LEU A 56 -19.96 1.94 4.77
C LEU A 56 -21.02 1.86 5.88
N HIS A 57 -21.26 0.66 6.38
CA HIS A 57 -22.23 0.39 7.45
C HIS A 57 -21.93 1.21 8.73
N ASN A 58 -20.67 1.19 9.20
CA ASN A 58 -20.30 1.94 10.40
C ASN A 58 -20.26 3.46 10.14
N ALA A 59 -19.92 3.87 8.93
CA ALA A 59 -19.85 5.28 8.60
C ALA A 59 -21.24 5.96 8.52
N VAL A 60 -22.29 5.22 8.13
CA VAL A 60 -23.67 5.70 8.27
C VAL A 60 -24.01 5.94 9.74
N ARG A 61 -23.62 5.02 10.63
CA ARG A 61 -23.89 5.13 12.07
C ARG A 61 -23.17 6.33 12.70
N LEU A 62 -21.90 6.54 12.36
CA LEU A 62 -21.10 7.67 12.82
C LEU A 62 -21.65 9.03 12.34
N SER A 63 -22.18 9.08 11.11
CA SER A 63 -22.77 10.32 10.54
C SER A 63 -24.00 10.82 11.34
N LEU A 64 -24.57 9.97 12.19
CA LEU A 64 -25.72 10.27 13.05
C LEU A 64 -25.35 10.48 14.52
N GLY A 65 -24.05 10.52 14.86
CA GLY A 65 -23.58 10.68 16.24
C GLY A 65 -23.84 9.48 17.15
N MET A 66 -24.09 8.29 16.59
CA MET A 66 -24.27 7.07 17.38
C MET A 66 -22.91 6.55 17.87
N GLU A 67 -22.75 6.36 19.18
CA GLU A 67 -21.50 5.85 19.77
C GLU A 67 -21.17 4.43 19.32
N ARG A 68 -19.88 4.14 19.17
CA ARG A 68 -19.29 2.86 18.71
C ARG A 68 -19.49 1.69 19.70
N ARG A 69 -20.19 1.90 20.82
CA ARG A 69 -20.15 1.07 22.03
C ARG A 69 -21.17 -0.07 22.10
N ASP A 70 -21.95 -0.30 21.06
CA ASP A 70 -22.81 -1.49 21.02
C ASP A 70 -22.06 -2.66 20.37
N SER A 71 -21.08 -3.22 21.08
CA SER A 71 -20.45 -4.52 20.75
C SER A 71 -21.40 -5.72 20.93
N ALA A 72 -22.70 -5.45 21.02
CA ALA A 72 -23.80 -6.42 21.12
C ALA A 72 -24.62 -6.53 19.82
N VAL A 73 -24.21 -5.85 18.74
CA VAL A 73 -24.99 -5.76 17.50
C VAL A 73 -24.72 -6.96 16.62
N SER A 74 -25.69 -7.87 16.55
CA SER A 74 -25.78 -8.87 15.48
C SER A 74 -25.82 -8.18 14.12
N SER A 75 -25.01 -8.67 13.17
CA SER A 75 -25.09 -8.32 11.76
C SER A 75 -26.55 -8.33 11.28
N PRO A 76 -27.00 -7.34 10.49
CA PRO A 76 -28.41 -7.20 10.11
C PRO A 76 -28.89 -8.26 9.09
N TRP A 77 -28.01 -9.12 8.58
CA TRP A 77 -28.35 -10.17 7.61
C TRP A 77 -28.52 -11.53 8.29
N GLU A 78 -29.52 -12.29 7.82
CA GLU A 78 -29.73 -13.66 8.26
C GLU A 78 -28.68 -14.60 7.65
N VAL A 79 -28.31 -15.62 8.42
CA VAL A 79 -27.34 -16.62 8.01
C VAL A 79 -28.06 -17.96 7.94
N THR A 80 -27.89 -18.68 6.83
CA THR A 80 -28.44 -20.03 6.65
C THR A 80 -27.32 -21.03 6.45
N TRP A 81 -27.53 -22.27 6.88
CA TRP A 81 -26.67 -23.37 6.49
C TRP A 81 -26.72 -23.59 4.99
N TYR A 82 -25.54 -23.73 4.37
CA TYR A 82 -25.40 -24.10 2.98
C TYR A 82 -25.14 -25.60 2.85
N GLU A 83 -26.10 -26.30 2.25
CA GLU A 83 -25.94 -27.68 1.81
C GLU A 83 -26.36 -27.77 0.33
N PRO A 84 -25.49 -28.23 -0.59
CA PRO A 84 -25.72 -28.13 -2.04
C PRO A 84 -27.01 -28.76 -2.62
N GLN A 85 -27.86 -29.41 -1.82
CA GLN A 85 -29.11 -30.06 -2.26
C GLN A 85 -30.21 -30.09 -1.17
N LYS A 86 -30.07 -29.35 -0.07
CA LYS A 86 -31.13 -29.22 0.95
C LYS A 86 -31.64 -27.79 1.01
N PRO A 87 -32.93 -27.58 1.36
CA PRO A 87 -33.42 -26.22 1.58
C PRO A 87 -32.59 -25.54 2.68
N PRO A 88 -32.25 -24.26 2.52
CA PRO A 88 -31.44 -23.53 3.48
C PRO A 88 -32.12 -23.53 4.83
N LYS A 89 -31.41 -24.01 5.86
CA LYS A 89 -31.91 -24.00 7.24
C LYS A 89 -31.46 -22.69 7.90
N PRO A 90 -32.38 -21.80 8.30
CA PRO A 90 -32.02 -20.54 8.95
C PRO A 90 -31.36 -20.83 10.30
N LEU A 91 -30.28 -20.10 10.59
CA LEU A 91 -29.73 -20.02 11.94
C LEU A 91 -30.66 -19.15 12.80
N PRO A 92 -30.73 -19.40 14.11
CA PRO A 92 -31.49 -18.54 15.02
C PRO A 92 -31.08 -17.06 14.89
N ALA A 93 -32.07 -16.16 14.89
CA ALA A 93 -31.81 -14.73 14.82
C ALA A 93 -30.91 -14.29 15.99
N GLY A 94 -29.80 -13.59 15.68
CA GLY A 94 -28.83 -13.13 16.68
C GLY A 94 -27.66 -14.09 16.94
N THR A 95 -27.59 -15.25 16.27
CA THR A 95 -26.42 -16.16 16.36
C THR A 95 -25.15 -15.42 15.95
N ARG A 96 -24.12 -15.43 16.80
CA ARG A 96 -22.84 -14.81 16.49
C ARG A 96 -22.04 -15.69 15.54
N ILE A 97 -21.33 -15.09 14.60
CA ILE A 97 -20.50 -15.84 13.66
C ILE A 97 -19.43 -16.67 14.37
N GLY A 98 -18.89 -16.20 15.50
CA GLY A 98 -17.93 -16.95 16.30
C GLY A 98 -18.48 -18.25 16.89
N GLU A 99 -19.79 -18.31 17.20
CA GLU A 99 -20.44 -19.53 17.70
C GLU A 99 -20.55 -20.57 16.58
N VAL A 100 -21.03 -20.16 15.41
CA VAL A 100 -21.12 -21.00 14.20
C VAL A 100 -19.74 -21.54 13.82
N PHE A 101 -18.72 -20.67 13.87
CA PHE A 101 -17.35 -21.02 13.54
C PHE A 101 -16.78 -22.09 14.48
N ARG A 102 -17.01 -21.96 15.80
CA ARG A 102 -16.59 -22.96 16.79
C ARG A 102 -17.37 -24.27 16.65
N GLU A 103 -18.67 -24.22 16.37
CA GLU A 103 -19.51 -25.42 16.16
C GLU A 103 -19.00 -26.27 14.98
N LYS A 104 -18.37 -25.64 13.98
CA LYS A 104 -17.82 -26.30 12.79
C LYS A 104 -16.32 -26.49 12.85
N GLU A 105 -15.80 -26.78 14.05
CA GLU A 105 -14.38 -27.09 14.28
C GLU A 105 -13.44 -26.03 13.67
N GLN A 106 -13.87 -24.77 13.66
CA GLN A 106 -13.12 -23.65 13.10
C GLN A 106 -12.79 -23.78 11.61
N GLN A 107 -13.57 -24.57 10.84
CA GLN A 107 -13.42 -24.72 9.40
C GLN A 107 -14.73 -24.38 8.70
N LEU A 108 -14.78 -23.19 8.09
CA LEU A 108 -16.03 -22.60 7.62
C LEU A 108 -15.88 -21.92 6.25
N LEU A 109 -16.83 -22.18 5.36
CA LEU A 109 -17.01 -21.45 4.10
C LEU A 109 -18.13 -20.41 4.23
N ILE A 110 -17.87 -19.14 3.93
CA ILE A 110 -18.88 -18.10 3.82
C ILE A 110 -19.19 -17.83 2.35
N LEU A 111 -20.42 -18.12 1.96
CA LEU A 111 -20.99 -17.82 0.65
C LEU A 111 -21.98 -16.66 0.72
N GLY A 112 -22.13 -15.95 -0.39
CA GLY A 112 -23.10 -14.87 -0.51
C GLY A 112 -22.92 -14.08 -1.78
N GLU A 113 -23.93 -13.30 -2.12
CA GLU A 113 -23.93 -12.41 -3.29
C GLU A 113 -22.89 -11.28 -3.19
N PRO A 114 -22.51 -10.64 -4.31
CA PRO A 114 -21.74 -9.39 -4.27
C PRO A 114 -22.45 -8.34 -3.39
N GLY A 115 -21.74 -7.79 -2.41
CA GLY A 115 -22.30 -6.81 -1.47
C GLY A 115 -23.14 -7.40 -0.31
N ALA A 116 -23.20 -8.73 -0.16
CA ALA A 116 -23.94 -9.41 0.92
C ALA A 116 -23.33 -9.26 2.33
N GLY A 117 -22.11 -8.70 2.46
CA GLY A 117 -21.45 -8.51 3.76
C GLY A 117 -20.47 -9.62 4.17
N LYS A 118 -19.99 -10.45 3.23
CA LYS A 118 -18.99 -11.52 3.49
C LYS A 118 -17.75 -11.01 4.23
N THR A 119 -17.07 -10.02 3.65
CA THR A 119 -15.88 -9.41 4.25
C THR A 119 -16.20 -8.75 5.61
N THR A 120 -17.37 -8.13 5.77
CA THR A 120 -17.77 -7.54 7.06
C THR A 120 -17.96 -8.62 8.12
N THR A 121 -18.63 -9.72 7.78
CA THR A 121 -18.84 -10.88 8.66
C THR A 121 -17.50 -11.53 9.06
N MET A 122 -16.56 -11.65 8.11
CA MET A 122 -15.20 -12.11 8.39
C MET A 122 -14.44 -11.15 9.33
N LEU A 123 -14.57 -9.84 9.15
CA LEU A 123 -13.91 -8.85 10.01
C LEU A 123 -14.51 -8.83 11.42
N GLU A 124 -15.83 -9.04 11.55
CA GLU A 124 -16.50 -9.22 12.85
C GLU A 124 -15.99 -10.48 13.56
N LEU A 125 -15.89 -11.61 12.84
CA LEU A 125 -15.27 -12.82 13.38
C LEU A 125 -13.81 -12.57 13.78
N ALA A 126 -13.03 -11.88 12.94
CA ALA A 126 -11.64 -11.54 13.24
C ALA A 126 -11.53 -10.71 14.53
N ARG A 127 -12.43 -9.76 14.77
CA ARG A 127 -12.47 -8.96 16.01
C ARG A 127 -12.74 -9.84 17.23
N GLU A 128 -13.72 -10.74 17.16
CA GLU A 128 -14.00 -11.69 18.25
C GLU A 128 -12.80 -12.61 18.54
N LEU A 129 -12.13 -13.11 17.50
CA LEU A 129 -10.94 -13.95 17.62
C LEU A 129 -9.74 -13.16 18.18
N LEU A 130 -9.58 -11.89 17.81
CA LEU A 130 -8.56 -11.01 18.37
C LEU A 130 -8.80 -10.72 19.86
N ASP A 131 -10.06 -10.50 20.26
CA ASP A 131 -10.41 -10.33 21.67
C ASP A 131 -10.06 -11.58 22.48
N ALA A 132 -10.33 -12.77 21.95
CA ALA A 132 -9.92 -14.04 22.56
C ALA A 132 -8.39 -14.19 22.61
N ALA A 133 -7.69 -13.85 21.52
CA ALA A 133 -6.23 -13.93 21.44
C ALA A 133 -5.50 -12.94 22.37
N TRP A 134 -6.10 -11.78 22.65
CA TRP A 134 -5.59 -10.85 23.65
C TRP A 134 -5.84 -11.29 25.09
N ALA A 135 -6.89 -12.07 25.33
CA ALA A 135 -7.24 -12.58 26.65
C ALA A 135 -6.47 -13.85 27.01
N ASP A 136 -6.14 -14.68 26.02
CA ASP A 136 -5.47 -15.96 26.19
C ASP A 136 -4.38 -16.16 25.12
N GLY A 137 -3.14 -16.30 25.60
CA GLY A 137 -1.94 -16.52 24.78
C GLY A 137 -1.95 -17.80 23.94
N SER A 138 -2.73 -18.79 24.35
CA SER A 138 -2.84 -20.08 23.65
C SER A 138 -3.79 -20.05 22.45
N GLN A 139 -4.67 -19.04 22.36
CA GLN A 139 -5.59 -18.92 21.24
C GLN A 139 -4.86 -18.55 19.94
N PRO A 140 -5.27 -19.06 18.78
CA PRO A 140 -4.61 -18.75 17.53
C PRO A 140 -4.85 -17.30 17.10
N ILE A 141 -3.88 -16.71 16.40
CA ILE A 141 -3.97 -15.34 15.88
C ILE A 141 -4.67 -15.36 14.51
N PRO A 142 -5.79 -14.63 14.32
CA PRO A 142 -6.52 -14.62 13.05
C PRO A 142 -5.79 -13.81 11.98
N VAL A 143 -5.22 -14.45 10.97
CA VAL A 143 -4.48 -13.77 9.88
C VAL A 143 -5.37 -13.55 8.66
N LEU A 144 -5.65 -12.29 8.33
CA LEU A 144 -6.43 -11.93 7.13
C LEU A 144 -5.55 -12.02 5.89
N VAL A 145 -5.95 -12.79 4.89
CA VAL A 145 -5.19 -12.97 3.64
C VAL A 145 -6.12 -12.96 2.43
N SER A 146 -5.71 -12.30 1.35
CA SER A 146 -6.50 -12.19 0.12
C SER A 146 -6.05 -13.26 -0.87
N LEU A 147 -6.95 -14.15 -1.29
CA LEU A 147 -6.64 -15.22 -2.24
C LEU A 147 -6.26 -14.70 -3.63
N SER A 148 -6.67 -13.47 -3.99
CA SER A 148 -6.33 -12.84 -5.27
C SER A 148 -4.83 -12.66 -5.55
N SER A 149 -3.95 -12.81 -4.54
CA SER A 149 -2.50 -12.81 -4.76
C SER A 149 -1.95 -14.17 -5.24
N TRP A 150 -2.72 -15.26 -5.12
CA TRP A 150 -2.34 -16.59 -5.59
C TRP A 150 -2.42 -16.67 -7.12
N LYS A 151 -1.26 -16.83 -7.76
CA LYS A 151 -1.10 -16.68 -9.23
C LYS A 151 -0.43 -17.87 -9.91
N GLN A 152 0.02 -18.86 -9.15
CA GLN A 152 0.84 -19.94 -9.68
C GLN A 152 0.24 -21.29 -9.27
N PRO A 153 -0.29 -22.06 -10.22
CA PRO A 153 -1.00 -23.30 -9.91
C PRO A 153 -0.12 -24.41 -9.32
N LYS A 154 1.20 -24.30 -9.45
CA LYS A 154 2.16 -25.28 -8.91
C LYS A 154 2.60 -24.97 -7.48
N VAL A 155 2.20 -23.84 -6.90
CA VAL A 155 2.61 -23.44 -5.55
C VAL A 155 1.57 -23.93 -4.55
N GLU A 156 2.00 -24.69 -3.54
CA GLU A 156 1.15 -25.15 -2.44
C GLU A 156 0.57 -23.96 -1.67
N ILE A 157 -0.68 -24.08 -1.20
CA ILE A 157 -1.32 -23.00 -0.41
C ILE A 157 -0.53 -22.68 0.86
N PHE A 158 0.06 -23.70 1.49
CA PHE A 158 0.91 -23.51 2.67
C PHE A 158 2.11 -22.61 2.38
N ASP A 159 2.90 -22.92 1.35
CA ASP A 159 4.08 -22.13 0.99
C ASP A 159 3.72 -20.72 0.50
N TRP A 160 2.62 -20.60 -0.26
CA TRP A 160 2.09 -19.30 -0.65
C TRP A 160 1.66 -18.48 0.56
N LEU A 161 0.96 -19.08 1.53
CA LEU A 161 0.50 -18.40 2.73
C LEU A 161 1.68 -17.91 3.56
N VAL A 162 2.73 -18.72 3.73
CA VAL A 162 3.98 -18.31 4.39
C VAL A 162 4.61 -17.11 3.69
N ALA A 163 4.68 -17.13 2.35
CA ALA A 163 5.19 -15.99 1.58
C ALA A 163 4.30 -14.75 1.69
N GLU A 164 2.98 -14.92 1.75
CA GLU A 164 2.02 -13.82 1.88
C GLU A 164 2.01 -13.22 3.29
N LEU A 165 2.21 -14.02 4.34
CA LEU A 165 2.39 -13.53 5.72
C LEU A 165 3.65 -12.69 5.85
N LYS A 166 4.74 -13.10 5.19
CA LYS A 166 5.95 -12.29 5.05
C LYS A 166 5.67 -11.00 4.29
N ALA A 167 5.05 -11.08 3.11
CA ALA A 167 4.75 -9.92 2.27
C ALA A 167 3.80 -8.92 2.94
N LYS A 168 2.78 -9.39 3.67
CA LYS A 168 1.72 -8.55 4.25
C LYS A 168 2.07 -8.04 5.64
N TYR A 169 2.58 -8.92 6.52
CA TYR A 169 2.81 -8.60 7.93
C TYR A 169 4.29 -8.49 8.31
N GLY A 170 5.21 -8.84 7.40
CA GLY A 170 6.65 -8.87 7.68
C GLY A 170 7.03 -10.00 8.63
N LEU A 171 6.22 -11.05 8.73
CA LEU A 171 6.52 -12.24 9.51
C LEU A 171 7.62 -13.03 8.80
N ARG A 172 8.69 -13.40 9.51
CA ARG A 172 9.76 -14.22 8.90
C ARG A 172 9.18 -15.57 8.45
N GLN A 173 9.69 -16.12 7.35
CA GLN A 173 9.12 -17.35 6.76
C GLN A 173 9.31 -18.57 7.64
N ASP A 174 10.41 -18.66 8.39
CA ASP A 174 10.66 -19.73 9.35
C ASP A 174 9.65 -19.70 10.49
N LEU A 175 9.45 -18.54 11.11
CA LEU A 175 8.42 -18.36 12.15
C LEU A 175 7.00 -18.53 11.60
N GLY A 176 6.73 -18.03 10.39
CA GLY A 176 5.42 -18.18 9.75
C GLY A 176 5.08 -19.63 9.46
N LYS A 177 6.07 -20.43 9.04
CA LYS A 177 5.95 -21.87 8.84
C LYS A 177 5.69 -22.58 10.18
N GLU A 178 6.53 -22.32 11.18
CA GLU A 178 6.40 -22.91 12.53
C GLU A 178 5.04 -22.60 13.16
N TRP A 179 4.56 -21.36 13.05
CA TRP A 179 3.29 -20.94 13.65
C TRP A 179 2.06 -21.46 12.89
N LEU A 180 2.19 -21.76 11.60
CA LEU A 180 1.14 -22.46 10.86
C LEU A 180 1.10 -23.94 11.24
N GLU A 181 2.25 -24.62 11.31
CA GLU A 181 2.37 -26.05 11.68
C GLU A 181 1.93 -26.31 13.12
N SER A 182 2.26 -25.41 14.05
CA SER A 182 1.84 -25.50 15.46
C SER A 182 0.39 -25.06 15.72
N GLY A 183 -0.32 -24.55 14.70
CA GLY A 183 -1.68 -24.04 14.87
C GLY A 183 -1.79 -22.73 15.65
N ALA A 184 -0.70 -21.96 15.77
CA ALA A 184 -0.71 -20.65 16.40
C ALA A 184 -1.34 -19.55 15.51
N LEU A 185 -1.53 -19.82 14.22
CA LEU A 185 -2.17 -18.92 13.26
C LEU A 185 -3.45 -19.53 12.69
N LEU A 186 -4.50 -18.71 12.58
CA LEU A 186 -5.79 -19.08 12.00
C LEU A 186 -6.03 -18.28 10.72
N PRO A 187 -5.89 -18.87 9.52
CA PRO A 187 -6.06 -18.15 8.27
C PRO A 187 -7.51 -17.80 7.96
N LEU A 188 -7.76 -16.52 7.69
CA LEU A 188 -9.01 -15.98 7.18
C LEU A 188 -8.81 -15.55 5.72
N LEU A 189 -9.21 -16.42 4.80
CA LEU A 189 -8.97 -16.32 3.36
C LEU A 189 -10.15 -15.63 2.66
N ASP A 190 -9.93 -14.43 2.15
CA ASP A 190 -10.95 -13.63 1.45
C ASP A 190 -10.80 -13.69 -0.07
N GLY A 191 -11.92 -13.72 -0.78
CA GLY A 191 -11.98 -13.50 -2.23
C GLY A 191 -11.44 -14.64 -3.09
N LEU A 192 -11.91 -15.89 -2.90
CA LEU A 192 -11.65 -16.97 -3.87
C LEU A 192 -12.18 -16.60 -5.28
N ASP A 193 -13.28 -15.86 -5.35
CA ASP A 193 -13.83 -15.25 -6.57
C ASP A 193 -12.94 -14.16 -7.18
N GLU A 194 -12.03 -13.56 -6.40
CA GLU A 194 -11.11 -12.54 -6.89
C GLU A 194 -9.82 -13.14 -7.49
N VAL A 195 -9.66 -14.48 -7.46
CA VAL A 195 -8.57 -15.17 -8.17
C VAL A 195 -8.85 -15.13 -9.67
N THR A 196 -7.79 -15.00 -10.47
CA THR A 196 -7.85 -15.04 -11.93
C THR A 196 -8.71 -16.22 -12.41
N PRO A 197 -9.73 -16.03 -13.27
CA PRO A 197 -10.75 -17.04 -13.57
C PRO A 197 -10.19 -18.41 -13.96
N GLU A 198 -9.09 -18.45 -14.72
CA GLU A 198 -8.43 -19.69 -15.17
C GLU A 198 -7.77 -20.47 -14.02
N LEU A 199 -7.51 -19.81 -12.89
CA LEU A 199 -6.80 -20.35 -11.74
C LEU A 199 -7.71 -20.68 -10.55
N GLN A 200 -8.98 -20.23 -10.56
CA GLN A 200 -9.90 -20.40 -9.42
C GLN A 200 -10.09 -21.88 -9.04
N GLN A 201 -10.30 -22.77 -10.02
CA GLN A 201 -10.43 -24.21 -9.78
C GLN A 201 -9.16 -24.80 -9.18
N HIS A 202 -7.99 -24.43 -9.71
CA HIS A 202 -6.70 -24.89 -9.18
C HIS A 202 -6.45 -24.38 -7.77
N CYS A 203 -6.88 -23.16 -7.44
CA CYS A 203 -6.79 -22.61 -6.10
C CYS A 203 -7.66 -23.41 -5.12
N ALA A 204 -8.91 -23.70 -5.49
CA ALA A 204 -9.81 -24.53 -4.68
C ALA A 204 -9.28 -25.96 -4.49
N GLU A 205 -8.68 -26.56 -5.53
CA GLU A 205 -8.00 -27.85 -5.43
C GLU A 205 -6.79 -27.80 -4.49
N ALA A 206 -5.99 -26.75 -4.56
CA ALA A 206 -4.83 -26.57 -3.69
C ALA A 206 -5.24 -26.35 -2.22
N ILE A 207 -6.34 -25.64 -1.95
CA ILE A 207 -6.93 -25.51 -0.61
C ILE A 207 -7.37 -26.88 -0.12
N ASN A 208 -8.05 -27.66 -0.95
CA ASN A 208 -8.46 -29.03 -0.60
C ASN A 208 -7.27 -29.92 -0.26
N THR A 209 -6.23 -29.91 -1.10
CA THR A 209 -5.01 -30.68 -0.85
C THR A 209 -4.37 -30.28 0.48
N TRP A 210 -4.40 -28.99 0.84
CA TRP A 210 -3.90 -28.53 2.12
C TRP A 210 -4.77 -28.98 3.30
N LEU A 211 -6.10 -28.98 3.16
CA LEU A 211 -7.02 -29.43 4.21
C LEU A 211 -7.02 -30.95 4.41
N THR A 212 -6.81 -31.73 3.36
CA THR A 212 -6.83 -33.21 3.41
C THR A 212 -5.44 -33.85 3.39
N GLY A 213 -4.39 -33.04 3.31
CA GLY A 213 -3.00 -33.47 3.17
C GLY A 213 -2.37 -33.87 4.48
N ASP A 214 -1.04 -33.74 4.55
CA ASP A 214 -0.23 -34.09 5.71
C ASP A 214 -0.77 -33.48 7.01
N LEU A 215 -0.98 -34.32 8.03
CA LEU A 215 -1.53 -33.91 9.33
C LEU A 215 -0.73 -32.77 9.98
N GLU A 216 0.59 -32.73 9.80
CA GLU A 216 1.46 -31.69 10.35
C GLU A 216 1.26 -30.31 9.70
N LYS A 217 0.73 -30.26 8.47
CA LYS A 217 0.49 -29.02 7.73
C LYS A 217 -0.97 -28.56 7.79
N GLN A 218 -1.87 -29.37 8.34
CA GLN A 218 -3.28 -29.03 8.41
C GLN A 218 -3.51 -27.81 9.31
N PRO A 219 -4.38 -26.86 8.91
CA PRO A 219 -4.66 -25.71 9.74
C PRO A 219 -5.44 -26.10 11.00
N CYS A 220 -5.17 -25.42 12.12
CA CYS A 220 -5.99 -25.52 13.33
C CYS A 220 -7.43 -24.99 13.11
N GLY A 221 -7.62 -24.18 12.07
CA GLY A 221 -8.89 -23.62 11.62
C GLY A 221 -8.67 -22.76 10.38
N VAL A 222 -9.69 -22.65 9.53
CA VAL A 222 -9.68 -21.82 8.34
C VAL A 222 -11.07 -21.24 8.06
N LEU A 223 -11.10 -19.98 7.65
CA LEU A 223 -12.28 -19.38 7.05
C LEU A 223 -12.00 -19.10 5.57
N VAL A 224 -12.94 -19.45 4.68
CA VAL A 224 -12.86 -19.08 3.27
C VAL A 224 -14.09 -18.28 2.89
N CYS A 225 -13.92 -17.15 2.21
CA CYS A 225 -15.02 -16.37 1.63
C CYS A 225 -15.04 -16.50 0.10
N CYS A 226 -16.23 -16.74 -0.47
CA CYS A 226 -16.41 -16.80 -1.93
C CYS A 226 -17.80 -16.31 -2.33
N ARG A 227 -17.95 -15.85 -3.59
CA ARG A 227 -19.27 -15.66 -4.20
C ARG A 227 -19.92 -16.99 -4.52
N ARG A 228 -21.22 -17.08 -4.28
CA ARG A 228 -21.99 -18.30 -4.50
C ARG A 228 -21.95 -18.75 -5.96
N GLU A 229 -22.31 -17.88 -6.90
CA GLU A 229 -22.39 -18.25 -8.31
C GLU A 229 -21.05 -18.75 -8.87
N GLU A 230 -19.95 -18.08 -8.52
CA GLU A 230 -18.61 -18.47 -8.97
C GLU A 230 -18.20 -19.80 -8.34
N PHE A 231 -18.48 -19.99 -7.05
CA PHE A 231 -18.25 -21.26 -6.38
C PHE A 231 -19.04 -22.41 -7.04
N GLU A 232 -20.32 -22.22 -7.34
CA GLU A 232 -21.17 -23.25 -7.94
C GLU A 232 -20.84 -23.52 -9.43
N LYS A 233 -20.43 -22.49 -10.19
CA LYS A 233 -20.12 -22.60 -11.63
C LYS A 233 -18.70 -23.14 -11.89
N ILE A 234 -17.73 -22.74 -11.08
CA ILE A 234 -16.31 -22.90 -11.40
C ILE A 234 -15.68 -24.00 -10.53
N VAL A 235 -16.05 -24.09 -9.25
CA VAL A 235 -15.47 -25.05 -8.31
C VAL A 235 -16.15 -26.41 -8.45
N ARG A 236 -15.57 -27.30 -9.28
CA ARG A 236 -16.13 -28.64 -9.56
C ARG A 236 -16.04 -29.60 -8.38
N LYS A 237 -14.98 -29.47 -7.57
CA LYS A 237 -14.73 -30.31 -6.39
C LYS A 237 -15.02 -29.48 -5.15
N LYS A 238 -15.99 -29.93 -4.33
CA LYS A 238 -16.37 -29.24 -3.09
C LYS A 238 -15.16 -29.02 -2.19
N LEU A 239 -15.14 -27.90 -1.47
CA LEU A 239 -14.14 -27.68 -0.44
C LEU A 239 -14.38 -28.65 0.73
N SER A 240 -13.32 -29.29 1.20
CA SER A 240 -13.31 -30.25 2.32
C SER A 240 -13.34 -29.52 3.66
N LEU A 241 -14.34 -28.64 3.84
CA LEU A 241 -14.61 -27.89 5.06
C LEU A 241 -15.80 -28.50 5.82
N GLN A 242 -15.84 -28.27 7.12
CA GLN A 242 -16.77 -28.89 8.09
C GLN A 242 -18.12 -28.18 8.09
N GLY A 243 -18.16 -26.93 7.63
CA GLY A 243 -19.38 -26.17 7.47
C GLY A 243 -19.32 -25.16 6.33
N ALA A 244 -20.51 -24.82 5.84
CA ALA A 244 -20.71 -23.70 4.94
C ALA A 244 -21.94 -22.91 5.38
N ILE A 245 -21.81 -21.59 5.41
CA ILE A 245 -22.93 -20.68 5.61
C ILE A 245 -23.16 -19.84 4.37
N TYR A 246 -24.41 -19.47 4.17
CA TYR A 246 -24.83 -18.54 3.15
C TYR A 246 -25.46 -17.31 3.80
N LEU A 247 -24.95 -16.14 3.45
CA LEU A 247 -25.50 -14.85 3.86
C LEU A 247 -26.74 -14.56 3.01
N GLN A 248 -27.90 -14.51 3.67
CA GLN A 248 -29.18 -14.25 3.02
C GLN A 248 -29.34 -12.76 2.69
N PRO A 249 -30.08 -12.43 1.61
CA PRO A 249 -30.54 -11.06 1.39
C PRO A 249 -31.34 -10.55 2.59
N LEU A 250 -31.26 -9.24 2.84
CA LEU A 250 -32.00 -8.60 3.92
C LEU A 250 -33.51 -8.72 3.71
N THR A 251 -34.23 -9.02 4.79
CA THR A 251 -35.68 -9.06 4.80
C THR A 251 -36.27 -7.64 4.85
N ALA A 252 -37.53 -7.51 4.42
CA ALA A 252 -38.25 -6.22 4.47
C ALA A 252 -38.27 -5.61 5.89
N THR A 253 -38.45 -6.45 6.92
CA THR A 253 -38.47 -6.01 8.32
C THR A 253 -37.11 -5.51 8.80
N GLN A 254 -36.02 -6.13 8.33
CA GLN A 254 -34.65 -5.65 8.61
C GLN A 254 -34.36 -4.31 7.95
N ILE A 255 -34.84 -4.11 6.72
CA ILE A 255 -34.70 -2.83 5.99
C ILE A 255 -35.49 -1.72 6.70
N GLU A 256 -36.73 -2.00 7.12
CA GLU A 256 -37.55 -1.06 7.90
C GLU A 256 -36.88 -0.70 9.24
N ALA A 257 -36.40 -1.70 9.97
CA ALA A 257 -35.68 -1.50 11.23
C ALA A 257 -34.41 -0.67 11.03
N TYR A 258 -33.71 -0.85 9.90
CA TYR A 258 -32.55 -0.05 9.54
C TYR A 258 -32.90 1.44 9.37
N PHE A 259 -33.91 1.78 8.57
CA PHE A 259 -34.31 3.18 8.40
C PHE A 259 -34.89 3.81 9.67
N THR A 260 -35.60 3.02 10.48
CA THR A 260 -36.07 3.46 11.80
C THR A 260 -34.90 3.86 12.70
N ARG A 261 -33.82 3.05 12.73
CA ARG A 261 -32.59 3.38 13.46
C ARG A 261 -31.87 4.61 12.89
N LEU A 262 -31.97 4.86 11.58
CA LEU A 262 -31.45 6.07 10.94
C LEU A 262 -32.29 7.32 11.20
N LYS A 263 -33.40 7.22 11.95
CA LYS A 263 -34.38 8.30 12.16
C LYS A 263 -35.00 8.80 10.84
N LEU A 264 -35.16 7.90 9.87
CA LEU A 264 -35.79 8.16 8.57
C LEU A 264 -36.93 7.16 8.29
N PRO A 265 -37.89 6.96 9.22
CA PRO A 265 -38.97 5.97 9.04
C PRO A 265 -39.83 6.24 7.79
N GLU A 266 -39.96 7.49 7.36
CA GLU A 266 -40.73 7.91 6.18
C GLU A 266 -40.16 7.33 4.87
N VAL A 267 -38.85 7.10 4.79
CA VAL A 267 -38.19 6.55 3.60
C VAL A 267 -38.67 5.12 3.32
N TRP A 268 -39.07 4.38 4.36
CA TRP A 268 -39.56 3.01 4.21
C TRP A 268 -40.80 2.93 3.32
N GLN A 269 -41.70 3.92 3.37
CA GLN A 269 -42.90 3.92 2.52
C GLN A 269 -42.53 3.93 1.04
N THR A 270 -41.59 4.79 0.64
CA THR A 270 -41.08 4.86 -0.73
C THR A 270 -40.42 3.55 -1.16
N VAL A 271 -39.60 2.94 -0.29
CA VAL A 271 -38.94 1.67 -0.57
C VAL A 271 -39.96 0.53 -0.68
N ARG A 272 -41.00 0.53 0.16
CA ARG A 272 -42.03 -0.52 0.19
C ARG A 272 -42.85 -0.56 -1.10
N GLU A 273 -43.13 0.61 -1.68
CA GLU A 273 -43.94 0.77 -2.89
C GLU A 273 -43.16 0.47 -4.19
N ASP A 274 -41.85 0.75 -4.22
CA ASP A 274 -41.01 0.52 -5.40
C ASP A 274 -40.30 -0.85 -5.32
N ALA A 275 -40.88 -1.86 -5.97
CA ALA A 275 -40.34 -3.22 -5.94
C ALA A 275 -38.88 -3.34 -6.41
N PRO A 276 -38.44 -2.68 -7.51
CA PRO A 276 -37.03 -2.69 -7.92
C PRO A 276 -36.08 -2.07 -6.89
N LEU A 277 -36.48 -0.96 -6.25
CA LEU A 277 -35.69 -0.34 -5.19
C LEU A 277 -35.60 -1.28 -3.98
N ARG A 278 -36.73 -1.87 -3.55
CA ARG A 278 -36.75 -2.84 -2.46
C ARG A 278 -35.83 -4.02 -2.71
N GLU A 279 -35.87 -4.60 -3.91
CA GLU A 279 -35.00 -5.69 -4.32
C GLU A 279 -33.52 -5.29 -4.24
N LEU A 280 -33.17 -4.11 -4.74
CA LEU A 280 -31.79 -3.61 -4.69
C LEU A 280 -31.30 -3.43 -3.23
N LEU A 281 -32.16 -2.91 -2.36
CA LEU A 281 -31.85 -2.64 -0.95
C LEU A 281 -31.83 -3.89 -0.07
N THR A 282 -32.20 -5.07 -0.58
CA THR A 282 -31.92 -6.35 0.09
C THR A 282 -30.42 -6.62 0.24
N LYS A 283 -29.58 -5.96 -0.58
CA LYS A 283 -28.12 -6.04 -0.49
C LYS A 283 -27.59 -4.98 0.49
N PRO A 284 -26.90 -5.37 1.59
CA PRO A 284 -26.40 -4.45 2.61
C PRO A 284 -25.57 -3.27 2.08
N LEU A 285 -24.79 -3.48 1.01
CA LEU A 285 -24.03 -2.42 0.35
C LEU A 285 -24.95 -1.27 -0.11
N PHE A 286 -25.97 -1.60 -0.91
CA PHE A 286 -26.87 -0.60 -1.49
C PHE A 286 -27.78 0.00 -0.43
N LEU A 287 -28.18 -0.75 0.59
CA LEU A 287 -28.87 -0.22 1.77
C LEU A 287 -28.05 0.88 2.47
N SER A 288 -26.76 0.64 2.66
CA SER A 288 -25.86 1.60 3.31
C SER A 288 -25.63 2.85 2.44
N MET A 289 -25.39 2.66 1.13
CA MET A 289 -25.23 3.77 0.18
C MET A 289 -26.50 4.61 0.09
N PHE A 290 -27.66 3.97 -0.06
CA PHE A 290 -28.95 4.66 -0.14
C PHE A 290 -29.28 5.39 1.16
N GLY A 291 -28.99 4.78 2.33
CA GLY A 291 -29.12 5.47 3.62
C GLY A 291 -28.33 6.78 3.67
N LEU A 292 -27.07 6.79 3.20
CA LEU A 292 -26.27 8.02 3.12
C LEU A 292 -26.84 9.03 2.12
N VAL A 293 -27.33 8.57 0.97
CA VAL A 293 -27.97 9.43 -0.03
C VAL A 293 -29.21 10.12 0.54
N GLN A 294 -30.03 9.39 1.30
CA GLN A 294 -31.23 9.92 1.94
C GLN A 294 -30.89 10.93 3.04
N ILE A 295 -29.89 10.65 3.88
CA ILE A 295 -29.41 11.59 4.91
C ILE A 295 -28.95 12.92 4.29
N GLN A 296 -28.35 12.89 3.09
CA GLN A 296 -27.90 14.09 2.38
C GLN A 296 -28.99 14.73 1.50
N GLY A 297 -30.20 14.16 1.46
CA GLY A 297 -31.31 14.67 0.66
C GLY A 297 -31.02 14.69 -0.85
N LYS A 298 -30.20 13.76 -1.35
CA LYS A 298 -29.77 13.71 -2.77
C LYS A 298 -30.60 12.79 -3.65
N PHE A 299 -31.45 11.94 -3.07
CA PHE A 299 -32.25 10.99 -3.84
C PHE A 299 -33.43 11.70 -4.53
N ASP A 300 -33.58 11.49 -5.84
CA ASP A 300 -34.74 11.92 -6.62
C ASP A 300 -35.50 10.70 -7.16
N LEU A 301 -36.69 10.48 -6.60
CA LEU A 301 -37.56 9.38 -6.99
C LEU A 301 -38.03 9.48 -8.44
N ALA A 302 -38.23 10.69 -8.98
CA ALA A 302 -38.65 10.88 -10.36
C ALA A 302 -37.54 10.51 -11.35
N ALA A 303 -36.30 10.89 -11.04
CA ALA A 303 -35.13 10.47 -11.82
C ALA A 303 -34.88 8.96 -11.74
N TRP A 304 -35.05 8.35 -10.56
CA TRP A 304 -34.96 6.90 -10.36
C TRP A 304 -35.95 6.13 -11.25
N LYS A 305 -37.24 6.54 -11.22
CA LYS A 305 -38.31 5.85 -11.95
C LYS A 305 -38.16 5.94 -13.47
N LYS A 306 -37.44 6.94 -14.00
CA LYS A 306 -37.14 7.06 -15.43
C LYS A 306 -36.13 6.02 -15.94
N ARG A 307 -35.43 5.30 -15.06
CA ARG A 307 -34.46 4.29 -15.45
C ARG A 307 -35.17 2.95 -15.66
N GLU A 308 -35.03 2.40 -16.87
CA GLU A 308 -35.73 1.16 -17.25
C GLU A 308 -34.96 -0.10 -16.82
N THR A 309 -33.62 -0.08 -16.93
CA THR A 309 -32.77 -1.24 -16.65
C THR A 309 -32.21 -1.24 -15.22
N SER A 310 -31.89 -2.43 -14.71
CA SER A 310 -31.25 -2.61 -13.40
C SER A 310 -29.87 -1.95 -13.36
N GLU A 311 -29.11 -2.01 -14.44
CA GLU A 311 -27.79 -1.38 -14.58
C GLU A 311 -27.89 0.14 -14.47
N ALA A 312 -28.83 0.76 -15.21
CA ALA A 312 -29.02 2.21 -15.18
C ALA A 312 -29.49 2.72 -13.80
N LYS A 313 -30.25 1.90 -13.08
CA LYS A 313 -30.64 2.16 -11.69
C LYS A 313 -29.45 2.11 -10.73
N ILE A 314 -28.57 1.12 -10.89
CA ILE A 314 -27.35 0.99 -10.09
C ILE A 314 -26.39 2.17 -10.37
N GLU A 315 -26.18 2.53 -11.64
CA GLU A 315 -25.36 3.68 -12.04
C GLU A 315 -25.90 4.98 -11.45
N TYR A 316 -27.21 5.21 -11.53
CA TYR A 316 -27.85 6.36 -10.89
C TYR A 316 -27.58 6.39 -9.38
N LEU A 317 -27.70 5.25 -8.69
CA LEU A 317 -27.42 5.20 -7.26
C LEU A 317 -25.93 5.48 -6.95
N PHE A 318 -25.00 5.02 -7.78
CA PHE A 318 -23.58 5.36 -7.61
C PHE A 318 -23.28 6.84 -7.84
N ASP A 319 -23.88 7.45 -8.85
CA ASP A 319 -23.71 8.88 -9.13
C ASP A 319 -24.32 9.74 -8.03
N THR A 320 -25.51 9.36 -7.55
CA THR A 320 -26.16 10.06 -6.43
C THR A 320 -25.39 9.84 -5.12
N TYR A 321 -24.82 8.64 -4.93
CA TYR A 321 -23.93 8.34 -3.80
C TYR A 321 -22.67 9.20 -3.85
N TRP A 322 -22.06 9.38 -5.02
CA TRP A 322 -20.93 10.29 -5.22
C TRP A 322 -21.28 11.72 -4.75
N ASP A 323 -22.41 12.25 -5.18
CA ASP A 323 -22.85 13.60 -4.81
C ASP A 323 -23.11 13.71 -3.30
N ALA A 324 -23.73 12.68 -2.70
CA ALA A 324 -23.96 12.60 -1.27
C ALA A 324 -22.64 12.61 -0.48
N VAL A 325 -21.66 11.78 -0.85
CA VAL A 325 -20.39 11.73 -0.11
C VAL A 325 -19.55 12.98 -0.31
N MET A 326 -19.63 13.65 -1.47
CA MET A 326 -18.90 14.90 -1.73
C MET A 326 -19.51 16.10 -1.00
N SER A 327 -20.82 16.10 -0.78
CA SER A 327 -21.52 17.16 -0.04
C SER A 327 -21.51 16.96 1.49
N ARG A 328 -21.28 15.73 1.96
CA ARG A 328 -21.24 15.40 3.39
C ARG A 328 -20.25 16.25 4.20
N GLU A 329 -20.63 16.68 5.40
CA GLU A 329 -19.68 17.27 6.36
C GLU A 329 -18.74 16.21 6.95
N LEU A 330 -17.43 16.47 6.96
CA LEU A 330 -16.41 15.51 7.43
C LEU A 330 -16.03 15.65 8.92
N ILE A 331 -16.18 16.86 9.48
CA ILE A 331 -15.84 17.15 10.88
C ILE A 331 -17.14 17.34 11.68
N LEU A 332 -17.40 16.38 12.57
CA LEU A 332 -18.51 16.43 13.53
C LEU A 332 -18.10 17.08 14.86
N ASP A 333 -16.79 17.19 15.13
CA ASP A 333 -16.23 17.74 16.37
C ASP A 333 -16.37 19.27 16.42
N PRO A 334 -17.16 19.82 17.37
CA PRO A 334 -17.43 21.26 17.44
C PRO A 334 -16.17 22.11 17.60
N ASP A 335 -15.17 21.62 18.33
CA ASP A 335 -13.98 22.40 18.65
C ASP A 335 -13.06 22.52 17.44
N LYS A 336 -12.92 21.44 16.66
CA LYS A 336 -12.20 21.47 15.38
C LYS A 336 -12.94 22.30 14.33
N LYS A 337 -14.28 22.26 14.32
CA LYS A 337 -15.10 23.09 13.43
C LYS A 337 -14.90 24.58 13.74
N LYS A 338 -14.85 24.97 15.02
CA LYS A 338 -14.52 26.35 15.44
C LYS A 338 -13.13 26.80 14.98
N LEU A 339 -12.16 25.88 14.92
CA LEU A 339 -10.81 26.15 14.38
C LEU A 339 -10.77 26.26 12.84
N GLY A 340 -11.92 26.21 12.16
CA GLY A 340 -12.01 26.30 10.70
C GLY A 340 -11.56 25.04 9.97
N TRP A 341 -11.53 23.89 10.64
CA TRP A 341 -11.14 22.63 9.99
C TRP A 341 -12.27 22.10 9.09
N LEU A 342 -11.92 21.83 7.83
CA LEU A 342 -12.82 21.28 6.82
C LEU A 342 -12.70 19.75 6.70
N SER A 343 -11.55 19.18 7.05
CA SER A 343 -11.29 17.74 7.08
C SER A 343 -10.12 17.42 8.02
N LYS A 344 -9.95 16.15 8.40
CA LYS A 344 -8.79 15.76 9.23
C LYS A 344 -7.50 15.87 8.43
N THR A 345 -7.57 15.62 7.12
CA THR A 345 -6.42 15.58 6.21
C THR A 345 -5.99 16.95 5.69
N TYR A 346 -6.94 17.82 5.31
CA TYR A 346 -6.65 19.18 4.82
C TYR A 346 -6.74 20.24 5.91
N THR A 347 -7.28 19.93 7.09
CA THR A 347 -7.42 20.88 8.21
C THR A 347 -8.12 22.16 7.73
N ASN A 348 -7.49 23.32 7.84
CA ASN A 348 -8.01 24.61 7.38
C ASN A 348 -7.70 24.94 5.90
N LYS A 349 -7.06 24.03 5.15
CA LYS A 349 -6.71 24.24 3.74
C LYS A 349 -7.92 23.97 2.84
N ALA A 350 -7.93 24.64 1.69
CA ALA A 350 -8.92 24.41 0.65
C ALA A 350 -9.02 22.93 0.26
N LEU A 351 -10.26 22.43 0.21
CA LEU A 351 -10.55 21.07 -0.21
C LEU A 351 -10.26 20.88 -1.70
N PRO A 352 -9.87 19.67 -2.13
CA PRO A 352 -9.70 19.37 -3.54
C PRO A 352 -11.04 19.48 -4.28
N LYS A 353 -11.00 20.00 -5.50
CA LYS A 353 -12.18 20.11 -6.36
C LYS A 353 -12.75 18.72 -6.69
N PRO A 354 -14.09 18.54 -6.71
CA PRO A 354 -14.71 17.23 -7.00
C PRO A 354 -14.23 16.62 -8.31
N GLU A 355 -14.01 17.41 -9.37
CA GLU A 355 -13.56 16.89 -10.66
C GLU A 355 -12.16 16.28 -10.57
N ALA A 356 -11.26 16.89 -9.78
CA ALA A 356 -9.91 16.37 -9.57
C ALA A 356 -9.93 15.06 -8.77
N VAL A 357 -10.83 14.95 -7.79
CA VAL A 357 -11.05 13.71 -7.02
C VAL A 357 -11.58 12.62 -7.93
N LYS A 358 -12.59 12.92 -8.75
CA LYS A 358 -13.21 11.97 -9.69
C LYS A 358 -12.18 11.43 -10.67
N ARG A 359 -11.44 12.30 -11.37
CA ARG A 359 -10.37 11.91 -12.29
C ARG A 359 -9.32 11.01 -11.64
N THR A 360 -8.93 11.33 -10.41
CA THR A 360 -7.96 10.51 -9.66
C THR A 360 -8.51 9.12 -9.37
N LEU A 361 -9.77 9.01 -8.96
CA LEU A 361 -10.39 7.70 -8.68
C LEU A 361 -10.60 6.88 -9.95
N VAL A 362 -11.01 7.50 -11.06
CA VAL A 362 -11.08 6.84 -12.37
C VAL A 362 -9.69 6.33 -12.78
N PHE A 363 -8.63 7.12 -12.57
CA PHE A 363 -7.25 6.71 -12.87
C PHE A 363 -6.82 5.53 -12.02
N VAL A 364 -7.09 5.57 -10.71
CA VAL A 364 -6.76 4.47 -9.78
C VAL A 364 -7.56 3.22 -10.10
N ALA A 365 -8.85 3.33 -10.38
CA ALA A 365 -9.71 2.20 -10.75
C ALA A 365 -9.20 1.51 -12.03
N ASN A 366 -8.90 2.30 -13.07
CA ASN A 366 -8.28 1.83 -14.30
C ASN A 366 -6.93 1.15 -14.04
N ALA A 367 -6.07 1.73 -13.19
CA ALA A 367 -4.77 1.17 -12.88
C ALA A 367 -4.87 -0.19 -12.17
N ILE A 368 -5.79 -0.33 -11.21
CA ILE A 368 -6.04 -1.60 -10.51
C ILE A 368 -6.58 -2.67 -11.48
N GLU A 369 -7.50 -2.31 -12.37
CA GLU A 369 -8.10 -3.25 -13.32
C GLU A 369 -7.10 -3.77 -14.36
N HIS A 370 -6.24 -2.89 -14.89
CA HIS A 370 -5.33 -3.23 -15.98
C HIS A 370 -3.98 -3.78 -15.50
N ASP A 371 -3.60 -3.54 -14.23
CA ASP A 371 -2.36 -4.06 -13.67
C ASP A 371 -2.63 -5.25 -12.73
N PRO A 372 -2.56 -6.50 -13.23
CA PRO A 372 -2.84 -7.68 -12.41
C PRO A 372 -1.87 -7.83 -11.22
N ARG A 373 -0.76 -7.06 -11.16
CA ARG A 373 0.17 -7.06 -10.02
C ARG A 373 -0.40 -6.37 -8.78
N LEU A 374 -1.42 -5.52 -8.92
CA LEU A 374 -2.03 -4.79 -7.82
C LEU A 374 -3.11 -5.61 -7.08
N GLY A 375 -3.75 -6.57 -7.74
CA GLY A 375 -4.87 -7.31 -7.13
C GLY A 375 -6.04 -6.35 -6.83
N SER A 376 -6.61 -6.42 -5.62
CA SER A 376 -7.65 -5.49 -5.16
C SER A 376 -7.11 -4.29 -4.34
N GLU A 377 -5.79 -4.12 -4.25
CA GLU A 377 -5.13 -3.11 -3.42
C GLU A 377 -4.15 -2.24 -4.21
N PHE A 378 -4.15 -0.94 -3.92
CA PHE A 378 -3.35 0.08 -4.54
C PHE A 378 -2.26 0.60 -3.60
N MET A 379 -1.02 0.67 -4.11
CA MET A 379 0.11 1.28 -3.41
C MET A 379 0.73 2.38 -4.28
N ILE A 380 0.89 3.57 -3.71
CA ILE A 380 1.45 4.74 -4.40
C ILE A 380 2.87 4.46 -4.93
N GLU A 381 3.64 3.63 -4.23
CA GLU A 381 5.01 3.29 -4.61
C GLU A 381 5.08 2.18 -5.67
N LYS A 382 3.97 1.47 -5.94
CA LYS A 382 3.89 0.49 -7.02
C LYS A 382 3.52 1.12 -8.37
N MET A 383 3.33 2.44 -8.44
CA MET A 383 3.07 3.16 -9.70
C MET A 383 4.17 2.91 -10.74
N GLN A 384 3.78 2.60 -11.97
CA GLN A 384 4.72 2.29 -13.05
C GLN A 384 4.52 3.21 -14.27
N PRO A 385 5.58 3.49 -15.05
CA PRO A 385 5.48 4.28 -16.29
C PRO A 385 4.53 3.68 -17.32
N LEU A 386 4.35 2.35 -17.28
CA LEU A 386 3.41 1.62 -18.16
C LEU A 386 1.95 2.08 -18.01
N TRP A 387 1.61 2.78 -16.92
CA TRP A 387 0.26 3.32 -16.73
C TRP A 387 -0.01 4.56 -17.58
N LEU A 388 1.02 5.15 -18.18
CA LEU A 388 0.88 6.18 -19.20
C LEU A 388 0.45 5.53 -20.51
N LYS A 389 -0.87 5.35 -20.71
CA LYS A 389 -1.45 4.67 -21.89
C LYS A 389 -1.05 5.27 -23.26
N SER A 390 -0.55 6.51 -23.30
CA SER A 390 -0.18 7.21 -24.53
C SER A 390 1.34 7.26 -24.72
N LYS A 391 1.81 6.88 -25.93
CA LYS A 391 3.22 6.99 -26.33
C LYS A 391 3.78 8.40 -26.15
N THR A 392 2.99 9.44 -26.40
CA THR A 392 3.40 10.84 -26.21
C THR A 392 3.66 11.15 -24.73
N LYS A 393 2.79 10.64 -23.84
CA LYS A 393 2.93 10.82 -22.38
C LYS A 393 4.12 10.03 -21.84
N GLU A 394 4.36 8.85 -22.38
CA GLU A 394 5.56 8.05 -22.10
C GLU A 394 6.83 8.80 -22.56
N SER A 395 6.84 9.41 -23.74
CA SER A 395 7.96 10.27 -24.18
C SER A 395 8.19 11.46 -23.24
N TYR A 396 7.13 12.14 -22.78
CA TYR A 396 7.26 13.21 -21.78
C TYR A 396 7.88 12.73 -20.46
N TYR A 397 7.52 11.52 -20.01
CA TYR A 397 8.15 10.92 -18.84
C TYR A 397 9.66 10.74 -19.01
N TYR A 398 10.11 10.24 -20.16
CA TYR A 398 11.55 10.09 -20.44
C TYR A 398 12.27 11.43 -20.64
N ILE A 399 11.58 12.45 -21.17
CA ILE A 399 12.12 13.81 -21.26
C ILE A 399 12.36 14.37 -19.85
N VAL A 400 11.35 14.30 -18.97
CA VAL A 400 11.47 14.78 -17.59
C VAL A 400 12.54 14.01 -16.83
N LEU A 401 12.58 12.69 -16.99
CA LEU A 401 13.60 11.84 -16.37
C LEU A 401 15.00 12.20 -16.87
N SER A 402 15.19 12.37 -18.18
CA SER A 402 16.48 12.76 -18.77
C SER A 402 16.93 14.14 -18.29
N PHE A 403 16.00 15.09 -18.16
CA PHE A 403 16.30 16.42 -17.64
C PHE A 403 16.75 16.35 -16.18
N ILE A 404 16.02 15.64 -15.32
CA ILE A 404 16.39 15.47 -13.90
C ILE A 404 17.75 14.77 -13.78
N ALA A 405 17.97 13.68 -14.53
CA ALA A 405 19.23 12.94 -14.50
C ALA A 405 20.40 13.79 -15.00
N SER A 406 20.21 14.56 -16.07
CA SER A 406 21.24 15.46 -16.60
C SER A 406 21.53 16.60 -15.64
N PHE A 407 20.53 17.10 -14.90
CA PHE A 407 20.70 18.17 -13.92
C PHE A 407 21.53 17.68 -12.74
N VAL A 408 21.22 16.47 -12.25
CA VAL A 408 22.04 15.79 -11.23
C VAL A 408 23.49 15.62 -11.74
N LEU A 409 23.67 15.16 -12.97
CA LEU A 409 24.99 15.00 -13.58
C LEU A 409 25.75 16.33 -13.70
N PHE A 410 25.08 17.41 -14.12
CA PHE A 410 25.65 18.75 -14.21
C PHE A 410 26.19 19.25 -12.86
N PHE A 411 25.40 19.12 -11.78
CA PHE A 411 25.84 19.49 -10.44
C PHE A 411 27.05 18.66 -9.98
N THR A 412 27.17 17.40 -10.39
CA THR A 412 28.39 16.60 -10.16
C THR A 412 29.61 17.26 -10.76
N ILE A 413 29.49 17.64 -12.03
CA ILE A 413 30.61 18.09 -12.85
C ILE A 413 31.08 19.42 -12.29
N GLU A 414 30.14 20.33 -11.98
CA GLU A 414 30.44 21.60 -11.33
C GLU A 414 31.10 21.42 -9.96
N LEU A 415 30.57 20.52 -9.11
CA LEU A 415 31.17 20.24 -7.80
C LEU A 415 32.59 19.66 -7.93
N TYR A 416 32.80 18.81 -8.93
CA TYR A 416 34.10 18.21 -9.26
C TYR A 416 35.13 19.25 -9.71
N PHE A 417 34.75 20.12 -10.67
CA PHE A 417 35.63 21.18 -11.16
C PHE A 417 35.94 22.22 -10.08
N TYR A 418 34.95 22.59 -9.26
CA TYR A 418 35.16 23.46 -8.10
C TYR A 418 36.22 22.91 -7.16
N PHE A 419 36.18 21.60 -6.85
CA PHE A 419 37.14 21.00 -5.92
C PHE A 419 38.55 20.85 -6.50
N LEU A 420 38.67 20.53 -7.79
CA LEU A 420 39.96 20.41 -8.47
C LEU A 420 40.72 21.74 -8.55
N TYR A 421 40.01 22.78 -8.98
CA TYR A 421 40.66 24.01 -9.43
C TYR A 421 40.44 25.18 -8.48
N LYS A 422 39.61 25.00 -7.44
CA LYS A 422 39.18 26.07 -6.50
C LYS A 422 38.75 27.35 -7.22
N LEU A 423 38.24 27.23 -8.45
CA LEU A 423 37.92 28.36 -9.32
C LEU A 423 36.51 28.19 -9.88
N PHE A 424 35.64 29.15 -9.58
CA PHE A 424 34.35 29.28 -10.24
C PHE A 424 34.56 30.02 -11.56
N LEU A 425 35.06 29.33 -12.58
CA LEU A 425 35.24 29.92 -13.90
C LEU A 425 33.88 30.00 -14.59
N ILE A 426 33.39 31.22 -14.84
CA ILE A 426 32.17 31.49 -15.63
C ILE A 426 32.20 30.75 -16.98
N ASN A 427 33.39 30.59 -17.57
CA ASN A 427 33.60 29.84 -18.80
C ASN A 427 33.33 28.33 -18.65
N ILE A 428 33.66 27.73 -17.50
CA ILE A 428 33.38 26.31 -17.22
C ILE A 428 31.87 26.10 -17.04
N LEU A 429 31.20 27.01 -16.32
CA LEU A 429 29.75 26.98 -16.12
C LEU A 429 28.97 27.06 -17.45
N TYR A 430 29.46 27.85 -18.40
CA TYR A 430 28.83 27.97 -19.72
C TYR A 430 28.99 26.68 -20.55
N ILE A 431 30.18 26.09 -20.54
CA ILE A 431 30.47 24.83 -21.24
C ILE A 431 29.67 23.67 -20.63
N SER A 432 29.61 23.57 -19.29
CA SER A 432 28.86 22.53 -18.60
C SER A 432 27.34 22.68 -18.80
N LEU A 433 26.81 23.90 -18.90
CA LEU A 433 25.40 24.15 -19.20
C LEU A 433 25.06 23.70 -20.63
N ILE A 434 25.92 24.00 -21.61
CA ILE A 434 25.75 23.50 -22.98
C ILE A 434 25.81 21.98 -23.00
N PHE A 435 26.76 21.38 -22.28
CA PHE A 435 26.92 19.93 -22.20
C PHE A 435 25.72 19.26 -21.51
N PHE A 436 25.13 19.89 -20.50
CA PHE A 436 23.88 19.48 -19.88
C PHE A 436 22.74 19.35 -20.91
N PHE A 437 22.54 20.35 -21.77
CA PHE A 437 21.52 20.29 -22.81
C PHE A 437 21.83 19.23 -23.88
N ILE A 438 23.10 19.06 -24.26
CA ILE A 438 23.52 18.04 -25.22
C ILE A 438 23.30 16.63 -24.66
N ILE A 439 23.72 16.35 -23.43
CA ILE A 439 23.48 15.05 -22.78
C ILE A 439 21.99 14.80 -22.61
N SER A 440 21.22 15.81 -22.18
CA SER A 440 19.77 15.67 -22.05
C SER A 440 19.13 15.30 -23.39
N LEU A 441 19.53 15.96 -24.49
CA LEU A 441 19.05 15.66 -25.84
C LEU A 441 19.47 14.25 -26.29
N PHE A 442 20.72 13.86 -26.03
CA PHE A 442 21.23 12.53 -26.35
C PHE A 442 20.50 11.43 -25.59
N MET A 443 20.28 11.60 -24.28
CA MET A 443 19.52 10.65 -23.46
C MET A 443 18.07 10.52 -23.95
N ILE A 444 17.42 11.63 -24.35
CA ILE A 444 16.09 11.61 -24.96
C ILE A 444 16.11 10.80 -26.27
N LEU A 445 17.12 11.01 -27.13
CA LEU A 445 17.27 10.28 -28.39
C LEU A 445 17.48 8.78 -28.18
N VAL A 446 18.42 8.41 -27.31
CA VAL A 446 18.70 7.01 -26.96
C VAL A 446 17.45 6.34 -26.40
N HIS A 447 16.72 7.00 -25.51
CA HIS A 447 15.53 6.42 -24.89
C HIS A 447 14.36 6.25 -25.86
N ASN A 448 14.22 7.15 -26.85
CA ASN A 448 13.25 6.98 -27.93
C ASN A 448 13.61 5.83 -28.89
N LEU A 449 14.91 5.50 -29.03
CA LEU A 449 15.39 4.41 -29.88
C LEU A 449 15.39 3.05 -29.18
N THR A 450 15.57 3.01 -27.86
CA THR A 450 15.49 1.78 -27.06
C THR A 450 14.31 1.85 -26.10
N PRO A 451 13.16 1.21 -26.39
CA PRO A 451 12.04 1.14 -25.45
C PRO A 451 12.38 0.18 -24.31
N VAL A 452 13.27 0.61 -23.42
CA VAL A 452 13.56 -0.12 -22.19
C VAL A 452 12.37 0.09 -21.27
N LYS A 453 11.53 -0.94 -21.13
CA LYS A 453 10.44 -1.00 -20.14
C LYS A 453 11.04 -1.08 -18.73
N ASN A 454 11.60 0.03 -18.25
CA ASN A 454 12.17 0.11 -16.91
C ASN A 454 11.04 0.10 -15.89
N LYS A 455 10.90 -1.04 -15.21
CA LYS A 455 10.09 -1.12 -14.00
C LYS A 455 10.78 -0.32 -12.91
N ILE A 456 10.01 0.51 -12.20
CA ILE A 456 10.54 1.28 -11.08
C ILE A 456 10.54 0.40 -9.84
N TYR A 457 11.68 0.38 -9.15
CA TYR A 457 11.90 -0.37 -7.92
C TYR A 457 12.62 0.51 -6.91
N PHE A 458 12.13 0.59 -5.68
CA PHE A 458 12.79 1.31 -4.59
C PHE A 458 13.90 0.47 -3.96
N ILE A 459 14.91 1.13 -3.39
CA ILE A 459 15.92 0.48 -2.55
C ILE A 459 15.54 0.82 -1.11
N GLU A 460 14.85 -0.10 -0.43
CA GLU A 460 14.22 0.16 0.87
C GLU A 460 15.06 -0.32 2.04
N ASP A 461 15.85 -1.37 1.84
CA ASP A 461 16.86 -1.86 2.78
C ASP A 461 17.96 -2.62 2.01
N ILE A 462 19.14 -2.72 2.61
CA ILE A 462 20.27 -3.48 2.08
C ILE A 462 20.70 -4.46 3.17
N LYS A 463 20.36 -5.73 2.99
CA LYS A 463 20.72 -6.79 3.94
C LYS A 463 21.65 -7.80 3.29
N LEU A 464 22.48 -8.40 4.12
CA LEU A 464 23.27 -9.56 3.71
C LEU A 464 22.33 -10.76 3.49
N PRO A 465 22.51 -11.54 2.42
CA PRO A 465 21.65 -12.67 2.10
C PRO A 465 21.82 -13.76 3.15
N GLU A 466 20.74 -14.11 3.82
CA GLU A 466 20.76 -15.05 4.94
C GLU A 466 20.64 -16.49 4.42
N THR A 467 19.83 -16.72 3.39
CA THR A 467 19.59 -18.05 2.83
C THR A 467 20.59 -18.44 1.74
N SER A 468 20.70 -19.75 1.46
CA SER A 468 21.58 -20.27 0.40
C SER A 468 21.10 -19.90 -1.01
N GLU A 469 19.79 -19.76 -1.21
CA GLU A 469 19.20 -19.32 -2.47
C GLU A 469 19.42 -17.83 -2.74
N GLU A 470 19.19 -16.97 -1.74
CA GLU A 470 19.46 -15.53 -1.84
C GLU A 470 20.95 -15.28 -2.11
N ARG A 471 21.85 -16.05 -1.48
CA ARG A 471 23.29 -15.99 -1.76
C ARG A 471 23.62 -16.32 -3.22
N LYS A 472 23.05 -17.39 -3.77
CA LYS A 472 23.24 -17.77 -5.19
C LYS A 472 22.68 -16.71 -6.15
N TYR A 473 21.50 -16.18 -5.85
CA TYR A 473 20.87 -15.12 -6.63
C TYR A 473 21.71 -13.84 -6.62
N SER A 474 22.07 -13.36 -5.43
CA SER A 474 22.89 -12.16 -5.20
C SER A 474 24.24 -12.26 -5.91
N THR A 475 24.97 -13.37 -5.71
CA THR A 475 26.29 -13.59 -6.35
C THR A 475 26.19 -13.65 -7.88
N SER A 476 25.12 -14.23 -8.43
CA SER A 476 24.90 -14.27 -9.88
C SER A 476 24.66 -12.87 -10.48
N ILE A 477 23.93 -12.01 -9.76
CA ILE A 477 23.67 -10.62 -10.18
C ILE A 477 24.93 -9.80 -10.07
N LEU A 478 25.63 -9.87 -8.92
CA LEU A 478 26.88 -9.15 -8.69
C LEU A 478 27.89 -9.46 -9.78
N ARG A 479 28.08 -10.73 -10.13
CA ARG A 479 29.01 -11.13 -11.19
C ARG A 479 28.63 -10.57 -12.56
N LYS A 480 27.35 -10.64 -12.95
CA LYS A 480 26.87 -10.11 -14.24
C LYS A 480 27.02 -8.59 -14.33
N GLU A 481 26.64 -7.88 -13.28
CA GLU A 481 26.74 -6.42 -13.23
C GLU A 481 28.21 -5.98 -13.21
N LEU A 482 29.09 -6.64 -12.44
CA LEU A 482 30.51 -6.32 -12.38
C LEU A 482 31.23 -6.51 -13.72
N ILE A 483 30.94 -7.59 -14.46
CA ILE A 483 31.50 -7.81 -15.81
C ILE A 483 31.03 -6.73 -16.77
N ARG A 484 29.73 -6.44 -16.79
CA ARG A 484 29.16 -5.41 -17.67
C ARG A 484 29.76 -4.04 -17.35
N ASP A 485 29.85 -3.71 -16.08
CA ASP A 485 30.29 -2.39 -15.64
C ASP A 485 31.79 -2.19 -15.85
N LEU A 486 32.63 -3.24 -15.74
CA LEU A 486 34.04 -3.20 -16.13
C LEU A 486 34.21 -2.90 -17.63
N ILE A 487 33.42 -3.57 -18.49
CA ILE A 487 33.47 -3.36 -19.94
C ILE A 487 33.00 -1.93 -20.27
N CYS A 488 31.87 -1.50 -19.71
CA CYS A 488 31.34 -0.16 -19.94
C CYS A 488 32.30 0.93 -19.41
N SER A 489 32.89 0.76 -18.24
CA SER A 489 33.83 1.73 -17.67
C SER A 489 35.08 1.86 -18.53
N LEU A 490 35.63 0.76 -19.04
CA LEU A 490 36.79 0.79 -19.94
C LEU A 490 36.48 1.56 -21.23
N ILE A 491 35.34 1.26 -21.86
CA ILE A 491 34.91 1.90 -23.12
C ILE A 491 34.68 3.39 -22.92
N ILE A 492 33.89 3.77 -21.90
CA ILE A 492 33.57 5.18 -21.62
C ILE A 492 34.86 5.97 -21.34
N SER A 493 35.78 5.38 -20.57
CA SER A 493 37.05 6.04 -20.22
C SER A 493 37.96 6.24 -21.42
N LEU A 494 37.99 5.28 -22.34
CA LEU A 494 38.74 5.40 -23.59
C LEU A 494 38.18 6.51 -24.48
N VAL A 495 36.85 6.59 -24.59
CA VAL A 495 36.15 7.62 -25.35
C VAL A 495 36.34 9.01 -24.73
N CYS A 496 36.19 9.13 -23.41
CA CYS A 496 36.41 10.39 -22.69
C CYS A 496 37.85 10.87 -22.81
N SER A 497 38.83 9.97 -22.66
CA SER A 497 40.26 10.27 -22.80
C SER A 497 40.58 10.80 -24.20
N PHE A 498 40.03 10.18 -25.26
CA PHE A 498 40.21 10.64 -26.63
C PHE A 498 39.59 12.02 -26.89
N TYR A 499 38.36 12.25 -26.39
CA TYR A 499 37.61 13.47 -26.67
C TYR A 499 38.13 14.70 -25.88
N LEU A 500 38.59 14.47 -24.64
CA LEU A 500 39.05 15.55 -23.75
C LEU A 500 40.58 15.75 -23.77
N ALA A 501 41.32 14.91 -24.50
CA ALA A 501 42.77 15.03 -24.69
C ALA A 501 43.27 16.44 -25.09
N PRO A 502 42.53 17.27 -25.86
CA PRO A 502 42.97 18.63 -26.18
C PRO A 502 42.98 19.59 -24.97
N ILE A 503 42.30 19.24 -23.88
CA ILE A 503 42.07 20.10 -22.72
C ILE A 503 42.98 19.71 -21.54
N LEU A 504 43.19 18.40 -21.34
CA LEU A 504 43.90 17.83 -20.19
C LEU A 504 44.73 16.60 -20.62
N ASP A 505 45.69 16.19 -19.78
CA ASP A 505 46.48 14.98 -20.00
C ASP A 505 45.58 13.73 -20.12
N SER A 506 45.75 13.00 -21.22
CA SER A 506 44.89 11.89 -21.62
C SER A 506 44.93 10.72 -20.62
N LYS A 507 46.08 10.49 -19.97
CA LYS A 507 46.24 9.47 -18.92
C LYS A 507 45.45 9.85 -17.67
N THR A 508 45.52 11.12 -17.28
CA THR A 508 44.79 11.65 -16.13
C THR A 508 43.28 11.57 -16.35
N ILE A 509 42.77 11.93 -17.54
CA ILE A 509 41.35 11.80 -17.89
C ILE A 509 40.92 10.34 -17.87
N PHE A 510 41.68 9.44 -18.51
CA PHE A 510 41.34 8.02 -18.56
C PHE A 510 41.20 7.43 -17.15
N MET A 511 42.18 7.70 -16.27
CA MET A 511 42.16 7.20 -14.90
C MET A 511 40.97 7.76 -14.11
N ALA A 512 40.70 9.06 -14.21
CA ALA A 512 39.59 9.69 -13.51
C ALA A 512 38.23 9.14 -13.99
N SER A 513 38.02 9.04 -15.30
CA SER A 513 36.81 8.49 -15.91
C SER A 513 36.62 7.00 -15.58
N PHE A 514 37.71 6.23 -15.54
CA PHE A 514 37.64 4.80 -15.24
C PHE A 514 37.25 4.56 -13.80
N VAL A 515 37.91 5.27 -12.87
CA VAL A 515 37.56 5.19 -11.45
C VAL A 515 36.11 5.62 -11.24
N PHE A 516 35.65 6.71 -11.87
CA PHE A 516 34.26 7.15 -11.80
C PHE A 516 33.27 6.08 -12.27
N CYS A 517 33.43 5.59 -13.50
CA CYS A 517 32.49 4.66 -14.10
C CYS A 517 32.52 3.29 -13.42
N PHE A 518 33.71 2.81 -13.04
CA PHE A 518 33.85 1.51 -12.38
C PHE A 518 33.29 1.53 -10.96
N THR A 519 33.58 2.57 -10.17
CA THR A 519 33.03 2.69 -8.80
C THR A 519 31.51 2.85 -8.82
N GLY A 520 30.96 3.68 -9.71
CA GLY A 520 29.52 3.83 -9.86
C GLY A 520 28.82 2.51 -10.25
N GLY A 521 29.42 1.75 -11.17
CA GLY A 521 28.93 0.43 -11.54
C GLY A 521 29.00 -0.59 -10.40
N LEU A 522 30.12 -0.64 -9.69
CA LEU A 522 30.30 -1.53 -8.54
C LEU A 522 29.28 -1.25 -7.44
N ILE A 523 29.03 0.03 -7.11
CA ILE A 523 27.99 0.45 -6.17
C ILE A 523 26.62 -0.04 -6.66
N LYS A 524 26.26 0.23 -7.92
CA LYS A 524 24.99 -0.22 -8.51
C LYS A 524 24.83 -1.75 -8.45
N GLY A 525 25.91 -2.49 -8.72
CA GLY A 525 25.94 -3.95 -8.63
C GLY A 525 25.70 -4.44 -7.21
N ILE A 526 26.42 -3.89 -6.21
CA ILE A 526 26.23 -4.18 -4.78
C ILE A 526 24.78 -3.91 -4.38
N VAL A 527 24.29 -2.71 -4.68
CA VAL A 527 22.93 -2.30 -4.35
C VAL A 527 21.91 -3.28 -4.93
N LYS A 528 22.02 -3.63 -6.22
CA LYS A 528 21.10 -4.56 -6.87
C LYS A 528 21.21 -5.99 -6.33
N GLY A 529 22.40 -6.41 -5.91
CA GLY A 529 22.67 -7.74 -5.36
C GLY A 529 22.22 -7.92 -3.91
N PHE A 530 22.24 -6.87 -3.10
CA PHE A 530 21.92 -6.90 -1.66
C PHE A 530 20.60 -6.21 -1.30
N LYS A 531 19.86 -5.73 -2.30
CA LYS A 531 18.57 -5.08 -2.09
C LYS A 531 17.58 -6.06 -1.44
N THR A 532 16.94 -5.61 -0.36
CA THR A 532 15.74 -6.22 0.20
C THR A 532 14.58 -5.22 0.19
N ASP A 533 13.38 -5.65 -0.20
CA ASP A 533 12.18 -4.83 -0.09
C ASP A 533 11.67 -4.87 1.36
N VAL A 534 11.25 -3.72 1.92
CA VAL A 534 10.62 -3.69 3.25
C VAL A 534 9.16 -4.07 3.05
N GLU A 535 8.86 -5.33 3.34
CA GLU A 535 7.61 -5.98 2.98
C GLU A 535 6.42 -5.43 3.78
N ASN A 536 6.59 -5.13 5.08
CA ASN A 536 5.51 -4.53 5.88
C ASN A 536 5.48 -2.99 5.75
N LYS A 537 4.54 -2.52 4.93
CA LYS A 537 4.36 -1.09 4.66
C LYS A 537 3.15 -0.54 5.40
N ILE A 538 3.44 0.07 6.54
CA ILE A 538 2.45 0.65 7.46
C ILE A 538 2.09 2.08 7.02
N ILE A 539 2.99 2.76 6.32
CA ILE A 539 2.83 4.17 5.93
C ILE A 539 2.80 4.28 4.40
N PRO A 540 1.90 5.10 3.82
CA PRO A 540 1.91 5.34 2.39
C PRO A 540 3.23 5.98 1.97
N ASN A 541 3.74 5.54 0.81
CA ASN A 541 5.00 5.99 0.24
C ASN A 541 6.23 5.66 1.12
N GLN A 542 6.17 4.59 1.92
CA GLN A 542 7.25 4.18 2.81
C GLN A 542 8.52 3.81 2.04
N GLY A 543 8.41 3.11 0.91
CA GLY A 543 9.57 2.73 0.09
C GLY A 543 10.36 3.94 -0.42
N PHE A 544 9.66 4.96 -0.92
CA PHE A 544 10.26 6.24 -1.30
C PHE A 544 10.93 6.94 -0.12
N LYS A 545 10.24 7.03 1.03
CA LYS A 545 10.78 7.69 2.24
C LYS A 545 12.01 6.96 2.77
N ASN A 546 11.99 5.63 2.77
CA ASN A 546 13.10 4.80 3.23
C ASN A 546 14.27 4.88 2.26
N SER A 547 14.03 4.87 0.94
CA SER A 547 15.10 5.08 -0.05
C SER A 547 15.81 6.43 0.14
N MET A 548 15.05 7.50 0.41
CA MET A 548 15.64 8.81 0.74
C MET A 548 16.43 8.81 2.05
N LYS A 549 15.92 8.16 3.11
CA LYS A 549 16.64 8.04 4.39
C LYS A 549 17.92 7.20 4.26
N ASN A 550 17.84 6.08 3.54
CA ASN A 550 18.95 5.19 3.29
C ASN A 550 20.06 5.84 2.47
N THR A 551 19.71 6.78 1.59
CA THR A 551 20.69 7.60 0.86
C THR A 551 21.60 8.36 1.84
N ILE A 552 21.03 8.94 2.89
CA ILE A 552 21.77 9.67 3.91
C ILE A 552 22.61 8.70 4.75
N TYR A 553 22.00 7.61 5.22
CA TYR A 553 22.67 6.61 6.05
C TYR A 553 23.86 5.97 5.34
N TRP A 554 23.66 5.41 4.15
CA TRP A 554 24.74 4.79 3.39
C TRP A 554 25.75 5.81 2.84
N GLY A 555 25.30 7.03 2.54
CA GLY A 555 26.21 8.14 2.24
C GLY A 555 27.19 8.43 3.38
N LEU A 556 26.73 8.42 4.64
CA LEU A 556 27.57 8.57 5.82
C LEU A 556 28.50 7.37 6.05
N VAL A 557 28.01 6.14 5.89
CA VAL A 557 28.84 4.92 6.01
C VAL A 557 29.99 4.96 5.00
N ILE A 558 29.69 5.31 3.75
CA ILE A 558 30.68 5.39 2.68
C ILE A 558 31.65 6.55 2.92
N LEU A 559 31.19 7.69 3.45
CA LEU A 559 32.07 8.77 3.92
C LEU A 559 33.06 8.29 4.97
N CYS A 560 32.60 7.54 5.97
CA CYS A 560 33.48 7.00 7.03
C CYS A 560 34.51 6.03 6.46
N ILE A 561 34.09 5.06 5.63
CA ILE A 561 34.99 4.08 5.02
C ILE A 561 36.05 4.78 4.16
N THR A 562 35.64 5.72 3.31
CA THR A 562 36.55 6.46 2.43
C THR A 562 37.50 7.38 3.21
N SER A 563 37.06 7.96 4.33
CA SER A 563 37.90 8.73 5.25
C SER A 563 38.93 7.86 5.97
N MET A 564 38.59 6.62 6.36
CA MET A 564 39.54 5.68 6.99
C MET A 564 40.61 5.21 6.00
N ILE A 565 40.22 4.89 4.76
CA ILE A 565 41.18 4.55 3.68
C ILE A 565 42.14 5.71 3.42
N LYS A 566 41.66 6.96 3.50
CA LYS A 566 42.50 8.15 3.33
C LYS A 566 43.63 8.21 4.36
N ILE A 567 43.33 7.88 5.62
CA ILE A 567 44.31 7.95 6.72
C ILE A 567 45.40 6.90 6.51
N GLU A 568 45.05 5.65 6.23
CA GLU A 568 46.01 4.57 6.02
C GLU A 568 46.83 4.70 4.72
N PHE A 569 46.22 5.18 3.62
CA PHE A 569 46.89 5.31 2.32
C PHE A 569 47.85 6.51 2.25
N ILE A 570 47.55 7.61 2.97
CA ILE A 570 48.46 8.76 3.09
C ILE A 570 49.70 8.37 3.91
N ASP A 571 49.53 7.58 4.97
CA ASP A 571 50.66 7.13 5.79
C ASP A 571 51.57 6.12 5.06
N SER A 572 51.03 5.32 4.13
CA SER A 572 51.80 4.29 3.42
C SER A 572 52.58 4.81 2.19
N LEU A 573 52.17 5.92 1.59
CA LEU A 573 52.78 6.47 0.37
C LEU A 573 53.66 7.69 0.68
N LYS A 574 54.83 7.46 1.28
CA LYS A 574 55.96 8.41 1.22
C LYS A 574 56.54 8.46 -0.21
N VAL A 575 55.74 8.81 -1.21
CA VAL A 575 56.16 8.90 -2.61
C VAL A 575 56.52 10.34 -2.92
N GLN A 576 57.82 10.61 -2.90
CA GLN A 576 58.43 11.93 -3.13
C GLN A 576 58.58 12.27 -4.63
N GLN A 577 57.98 11.50 -5.54
CA GLN A 577 58.13 11.64 -6.99
C GLN A 577 56.77 11.84 -7.68
N PHE A 578 56.14 12.99 -7.49
CA PHE A 578 55.09 13.47 -8.40
C PHE A 578 55.30 14.95 -8.68
N SER A 579 56.25 15.23 -9.57
CA SER A 579 56.49 16.57 -10.11
C SER A 579 55.56 16.82 -11.30
N SER A 580 54.36 17.35 -11.03
CA SER A 580 53.70 18.43 -11.78
C SER A 580 52.19 18.52 -11.45
N ALA A 581 51.74 19.75 -11.21
CA ALA A 581 50.37 20.26 -11.13
C ALA A 581 49.39 19.72 -10.06
N MET A 582 49.45 18.47 -9.61
CA MET A 582 48.54 17.97 -8.55
C MET A 582 49.27 17.06 -7.55
N SER A 583 49.23 17.42 -6.27
CA SER A 583 49.70 16.54 -5.19
C SER A 583 48.86 15.26 -5.15
N SER A 584 49.47 14.11 -4.82
CA SER A 584 48.78 12.82 -4.64
C SER A 584 47.58 12.92 -3.69
N ASN A 585 47.66 13.80 -2.69
CA ASN A 585 46.59 14.10 -1.73
C ASN A 585 45.35 14.73 -2.37
N SER A 586 45.50 15.49 -3.47
CA SER A 586 44.40 16.13 -4.19
C SER A 586 43.60 15.10 -4.99
N ILE A 587 44.28 14.13 -5.62
CA ILE A 587 43.66 13.07 -6.42
C ILE A 587 42.86 12.13 -5.51
N LEU A 588 43.45 11.70 -4.39
CA LEU A 588 42.78 10.82 -3.43
C LEU A 588 41.53 11.49 -2.81
N SER A 589 41.64 12.76 -2.40
CA SER A 589 40.51 13.51 -1.84
C SER A 589 39.36 13.62 -2.84
N LEU A 590 39.68 13.75 -4.13
CA LEU A 590 38.71 13.83 -5.20
C LEU A 590 38.05 12.48 -5.49
N CYS A 591 38.78 11.38 -5.50
CA CYS A 591 38.19 10.04 -5.61
C CYS A 591 37.20 9.76 -4.48
N ILE A 592 37.49 10.21 -3.25
CA ILE A 592 36.63 10.04 -2.09
C ILE A 592 35.30 10.80 -2.25
N ILE A 593 35.37 12.08 -2.62
CA ILE A 593 34.19 12.92 -2.86
C ILE A 593 33.34 12.34 -3.99
N LEU A 594 34.00 11.86 -5.04
CA LEU A 594 33.36 11.25 -6.20
C LEU A 594 32.64 9.95 -5.85
N ILE A 595 33.27 9.07 -5.08
CA ILE A 595 32.66 7.84 -4.56
C ILE A 595 31.47 8.19 -3.68
N LEU A 596 31.59 9.17 -2.78
CA LEU A 596 30.50 9.59 -1.91
C LEU A 596 29.31 10.15 -2.70
N TRP A 597 29.60 10.95 -3.72
CA TRP A 597 28.57 11.55 -4.58
C TRP A 597 27.87 10.50 -5.45
N LEU A 598 28.63 9.61 -6.10
CA LEU A 598 28.11 8.46 -6.85
C LEU A 598 27.24 7.57 -5.96
N SER A 599 27.67 7.34 -4.72
CA SER A 599 26.90 6.59 -3.74
C SER A 599 25.53 7.24 -3.49
N ILE A 600 25.49 8.54 -3.23
CA ILE A 600 24.24 9.29 -3.04
C ILE A 600 23.31 9.13 -4.27
N VAL A 601 23.87 9.24 -5.48
CA VAL A 601 23.08 9.16 -6.71
C VAL A 601 22.48 7.76 -6.94
N PHE A 602 23.29 6.71 -6.80
CA PHE A 602 22.86 5.36 -7.09
C PHE A 602 22.04 4.70 -5.97
N LEU A 603 22.28 5.04 -4.70
CA LEU A 603 21.61 4.42 -3.55
C LEU A 603 20.17 4.90 -3.32
N GLY A 604 19.80 6.12 -3.75
CA GLY A 604 18.39 6.52 -3.62
C GLY A 604 17.91 7.71 -4.44
N VAL A 605 18.79 8.55 -5.02
CA VAL A 605 18.33 9.55 -6.00
C VAL A 605 17.77 8.85 -7.23
N TYR A 606 18.44 7.84 -7.79
CA TYR A 606 18.01 7.20 -9.04
C TYR A 606 16.60 6.56 -9.01
N PRO A 607 16.21 5.72 -8.02
CA PRO A 607 14.82 5.25 -7.92
C PRO A 607 13.80 6.36 -7.62
N SER A 608 14.21 7.34 -6.80
CA SER A 608 13.34 8.44 -6.39
C SER A 608 13.03 9.37 -7.57
N THR A 609 14.01 9.63 -8.45
CA THR A 609 13.82 10.50 -9.63
C THR A 609 12.87 9.88 -10.64
N GLN A 610 12.88 8.56 -10.82
CA GLN A 610 11.89 7.86 -11.65
C GLN A 610 10.46 8.06 -11.12
N HIS A 611 10.24 7.87 -9.82
CA HIS A 611 8.92 8.11 -9.23
C HIS A 611 8.50 9.57 -9.23
N ILE A 612 9.43 10.50 -9.01
CA ILE A 612 9.15 11.95 -9.06
C ILE A 612 8.78 12.35 -10.50
N ALA A 613 9.55 11.91 -11.50
CA ALA A 613 9.25 12.17 -12.92
C ALA A 613 7.86 11.65 -13.30
N LEU A 614 7.52 10.43 -12.88
CA LEU A 614 6.20 9.85 -13.13
C LEU A 614 5.09 10.69 -12.49
N ARG A 615 5.25 11.11 -11.23
CA ARG A 615 4.27 11.97 -10.55
C ARG A 615 4.13 13.34 -11.19
N ILE A 616 5.23 13.94 -11.65
CA ILE A 616 5.20 15.24 -12.35
C ILE A 616 4.40 15.09 -13.63
N VAL A 617 4.66 14.07 -14.45
CA VAL A 617 3.91 13.84 -15.69
C VAL A 617 2.44 13.55 -15.42
N LEU A 618 2.12 12.69 -14.44
CA LEU A 618 0.73 12.42 -14.09
C LEU A 618 0.02 13.67 -13.55
N ALA A 619 0.71 14.54 -12.79
CA ALA A 619 0.16 15.78 -12.27
C ALA A 619 -0.03 16.85 -13.35
N TRP A 620 0.92 17.00 -14.29
CA TRP A 620 0.76 17.89 -15.44
C TRP A 620 -0.41 17.49 -16.34
N ASN A 621 -0.67 16.18 -16.45
CA ASN A 621 -1.83 15.65 -17.16
C ASN A 621 -3.12 15.66 -16.31
N ARG A 622 -3.10 16.22 -15.08
CA ARG A 622 -4.24 16.31 -14.15
C ARG A 622 -4.85 14.96 -13.74
N TYR A 623 -4.11 13.85 -13.88
CA TYR A 623 -4.57 12.53 -13.44
C TYR A 623 -4.48 12.34 -11.94
N VAL A 624 -3.38 12.76 -11.32
CA VAL A 624 -3.19 12.67 -9.86
C VAL A 624 -2.45 13.92 -9.36
N PRO A 625 -2.73 14.42 -8.15
CA PRO A 625 -1.96 15.53 -7.60
C PRO A 625 -0.57 15.10 -7.12
N LEU A 626 0.36 16.05 -6.98
CA LEU A 626 1.70 15.80 -6.45
C LEU A 626 1.67 15.19 -5.03
N ARG A 627 0.77 15.69 -4.16
CA ARG A 627 0.47 15.12 -2.83
C ARG A 627 -0.64 14.08 -2.93
N PHE A 628 -0.35 13.01 -3.67
CA PHE A 628 -1.30 11.93 -3.92
C PHE A 628 -1.76 11.23 -2.64
N ASP A 629 -0.84 11.05 -1.68
CA ASP A 629 -1.12 10.54 -0.33
C ASP A 629 -2.27 11.30 0.35
N ARG A 630 -2.19 12.63 0.31
CA ARG A 630 -3.18 13.51 0.95
C ARG A 630 -4.54 13.42 0.28
N LEU A 631 -4.58 13.30 -1.05
CA LEU A 631 -5.86 13.17 -1.76
C LEU A 631 -6.53 11.83 -1.47
N LEU A 632 -5.75 10.73 -1.44
CA LEU A 632 -6.28 9.41 -1.12
C LEU A 632 -6.79 9.33 0.33
N ASP A 633 -6.06 9.90 1.30
CA ASP A 633 -6.54 9.98 2.68
C ASP A 633 -7.86 10.79 2.79
N TYR A 634 -8.02 11.84 1.98
CA TYR A 634 -9.31 12.56 1.86
C TYR A 634 -10.41 11.70 1.21
N CYS A 635 -10.10 10.90 0.19
CA CYS A 635 -11.05 9.92 -0.37
C CYS A 635 -11.46 8.87 0.68
N THR A 636 -10.57 8.53 1.62
CA THR A 636 -10.88 7.67 2.76
C THR A 636 -11.86 8.34 3.72
N GLU A 637 -11.64 9.60 4.07
CA GLU A 637 -12.61 10.38 4.85
C GLU A 637 -13.98 10.50 4.15
N ARG A 638 -14.00 10.46 2.81
CA ARG A 638 -15.20 10.50 1.97
C ARG A 638 -15.87 9.13 1.73
N LEU A 639 -15.36 8.03 2.30
CA LEU A 639 -15.90 6.66 2.11
C LEU A 639 -15.91 6.18 0.65
N LEU A 640 -14.95 6.62 -0.15
CA LEU A 640 -14.78 6.14 -1.53
C LEU A 640 -13.75 5.02 -1.59
N ILE A 641 -12.73 5.13 -0.76
CA ILE A 641 -11.67 4.13 -0.58
C ILE A 641 -11.43 3.88 0.91
N GLN A 642 -10.78 2.77 1.23
CA GLN A 642 -10.29 2.40 2.55
C GLN A 642 -8.77 2.38 2.53
N ARG A 643 -8.16 2.78 3.64
CA ARG A 643 -6.72 2.71 3.87
C ARG A 643 -6.41 1.60 4.88
N ILE A 644 -5.49 0.72 4.49
CA ILE A 644 -4.96 -0.39 5.28
C ILE A 644 -3.44 -0.23 5.35
N GLY A 645 -2.93 0.38 6.43
CA GLY A 645 -1.51 0.74 6.53
C GLY A 645 -1.09 1.70 5.41
N GLY A 646 -0.14 1.26 4.56
CA GLY A 646 0.31 1.99 3.37
C GLY A 646 -0.47 1.71 2.08
N ARG A 647 -1.52 0.89 2.14
CA ARG A 647 -2.31 0.40 1.00
C ARG A 647 -3.69 1.05 0.96
N TYR A 648 -4.25 1.18 -0.23
CA TYR A 648 -5.58 1.74 -0.48
C TYR A 648 -6.43 0.75 -1.27
N ARG A 649 -7.71 0.61 -0.94
CA ARG A 649 -8.66 -0.26 -1.66
C ARG A 649 -9.99 0.46 -1.81
N PHE A 650 -10.72 0.30 -2.91
CA PHE A 650 -12.08 0.84 -2.97
C PHE A 650 -12.97 0.20 -1.90
N VAL A 651 -13.91 0.97 -1.33
CA VAL A 651 -14.80 0.41 -0.28
C VAL A 651 -15.56 -0.81 -0.79
N HIS A 652 -15.86 -0.85 -2.09
CA HIS A 652 -16.43 -2.02 -2.74
C HIS A 652 -15.98 -2.16 -4.20
N LYS A 653 -15.89 -3.40 -4.70
CA LYS A 653 -15.49 -3.72 -6.08
C LYS A 653 -16.45 -3.14 -7.11
N LEU A 654 -17.76 -3.24 -6.90
CA LEU A 654 -18.76 -2.63 -7.81
C LEU A 654 -18.57 -1.11 -7.98
N LEU A 655 -18.16 -0.40 -6.92
CA LEU A 655 -17.87 1.03 -7.01
C LEU A 655 -16.58 1.29 -7.80
N GLN A 656 -15.55 0.46 -7.60
CA GLN A 656 -14.34 0.50 -8.43
C GLN A 656 -14.69 0.29 -9.90
N ASP A 657 -15.52 -0.71 -10.22
CA ASP A 657 -15.92 -1.05 -11.58
C ASP A 657 -16.72 0.09 -12.22
N HIS A 658 -17.59 0.77 -11.45
CA HIS A 658 -18.27 2.00 -11.88
C HIS A 658 -17.28 3.09 -12.30
N PHE A 659 -16.25 3.36 -11.48
CA PHE A 659 -15.21 4.34 -11.83
C PHE A 659 -14.32 3.87 -12.98
N ALA A 660 -14.08 2.58 -13.13
CA ALA A 660 -13.24 2.04 -14.19
C ALA A 660 -13.88 2.17 -15.58
N LYS A 661 -15.21 2.06 -15.65
CA LYS A 661 -16.01 2.28 -16.86
C LYS A 661 -16.05 3.74 -17.34
N MET A 662 -15.75 4.69 -16.46
CA MET A 662 -15.74 6.11 -16.84
C MET A 662 -14.52 6.44 -17.70
N GLU A 663 -14.70 7.33 -18.67
CA GLU A 663 -13.60 7.82 -19.49
C GLU A 663 -12.69 8.77 -18.71
N LEU A 664 -11.39 8.69 -19.00
CA LEU A 664 -10.36 9.57 -18.46
C LEU A 664 -10.23 10.81 -19.35
N ASP A 665 -11.05 11.83 -19.09
CA ASP A 665 -10.99 13.14 -19.76
C ASP A 665 -9.72 13.94 -19.47
#